data_AF-A0A5D4JMI2-F1
#
_entry.id   AF-A0A5D4JMI2-F1
#
_cell.length_a   1.000
_cell.length_b   1.000
_cell.length_c   1.000
_cell.angle_alpha   90.00
_cell.angle_beta   90.00
_cell.angle_gamma   90.00
#
_symmetry.space_group_name_H-M   'P 1'
#
loop_
_entity.id
_entity.type
_entity.pdbx_description
1 polymer ?
#
loop_
_entity_poly.entity_id
_entity_poly.type
_entity_poly.pdbx_seq_one_letter_code
_entity_poly.pdbx_strand_id
1 'polypeptide(L)'
;MSTQCQRPACEGSYEDMGGGELYCDTCGLAPVVSPTGMVSSPPTGIAGGGRASSRDSSSQRSGSRASARSSSRSSTSRRSVSGRLSRSLSGASASRSVSVRSSGSTSAASARGRLGVGLVEVPDVPRPDPRTAVMERAEVPERKRFCSRSDCGAPVGRSRGERPGRTEGFCTKCGHPYSFVPKLTGGDIVHGQYEVVGCLAHGGLGWVYLAVDRAVSDRWVVLKGLLDTGDQDAMAAAISERRFLAEIEHSNIVRIYNFVEHLDQRTGSLDGYIVMEYVGGKALKEIANERRTPAGKRDPLPVEQACAYGIEALEALGHLHSRNLLYCDFKVDNAIQTEDQLKLIDMGAVRRMDDEESAIYGTVGYQAPEVAELGPSVASDLYTVARTLAVLTFDFQGYTNVFVDSLPDPDTIEVFRTYESFYRLLVRATDPDPARRFASAAEMAEQLTGVLREVVALQTGRPRPALSTLFGAELRVVDTELFAPQTDDVSQLGGRDTGSGRGGPLGRRKGRGGRTAGIPAQGGGAGQVHGGTAPVAPGAVTPAVAGALPVGAQPSGPAGGHAAGAAPLAVPPTHVRGSAPGGGAPLAYAPPAHASVPAPRPPDQASGPATGPYATGAPAGPYVRTAPAGPYGPGGGVRLAPFDAPATALALPVPRVDALDPNAGFLAGLMASAPAELITALHTVPVPSLETRLRELRARLEMREPDAAVRALTTLEGEHADDWRVVWYRGVTSLVTGDHETAALSFDAVYDAFPGEMAPKLALGICAEVLGQLDNAAEYYRLVWATDPGFVSAAFGLARVQIAAGERGAAVSTLESVPEASIHYTAARVATVRARLRERSHREPLLADLTAAGAQVTALGAFGLDPVRHEQLSTEVLGKALDWVLSGSPGVPGPGGPASGPPDARKLLGAEPTERGLRFGLERSYRMLARLAQRGDERIELVERANRFRPRTWV
;
A
#
# COMPACT_ATOMS: atom_id res chain seq x y z
N MET A 1 16.31 24.53 -64.43
CA MET A 1 15.22 24.69 -63.44
C MET A 1 15.36 26.07 -62.85
N SER A 2 14.26 26.79 -62.57
CA SER A 2 14.38 28.04 -61.81
C SER A 2 14.83 27.69 -60.40
N THR A 3 15.92 28.30 -59.93
CA THR A 3 16.28 28.23 -58.52
C THR A 3 15.39 29.11 -57.67
N GLN A 4 14.63 30.07 -58.20
CA GLN A 4 13.70 30.88 -57.39
C GLN A 4 12.43 30.12 -56.99
N CYS A 5 11.91 30.47 -55.81
CA CYS A 5 10.66 29.96 -55.27
C CYS A 5 9.49 30.29 -56.18
N GLN A 6 8.61 29.32 -56.42
CA GLN A 6 7.45 29.47 -57.30
C GLN A 6 6.19 29.98 -56.56
N ARG A 7 6.31 30.32 -55.26
CA ARG A 7 5.16 30.77 -54.45
C ARG A 7 5.01 32.30 -54.54
N PRO A 8 3.78 32.83 -54.70
CA PRO A 8 3.55 34.27 -54.60
C PRO A 8 4.09 34.84 -53.29
N ALA A 9 4.68 36.03 -53.35
CA ALA A 9 5.32 36.73 -52.22
C ALA A 9 6.47 36.00 -51.52
N CYS A 10 7.15 35.04 -52.18
CA CYS A 10 8.38 34.44 -51.66
C CYS A 10 9.57 34.72 -52.59
N GLU A 11 10.49 35.58 -52.16
CA GLU A 11 11.69 35.98 -52.92
C GLU A 11 12.82 34.93 -52.91
N GLY A 12 12.66 33.86 -52.12
CA GLY A 12 13.70 32.87 -51.85
C GLY A 12 14.07 31.95 -53.01
N SER A 13 15.05 31.09 -52.78
CA SER A 13 15.56 30.10 -53.73
C SER A 13 15.50 28.66 -53.22
N TYR A 14 15.16 27.71 -54.09
CA TYR A 14 15.22 26.27 -53.84
C TYR A 14 16.68 25.78 -53.74
N GLU A 15 17.08 25.38 -52.54
CA GLU A 15 18.37 24.74 -52.25
C GLU A 15 18.19 23.22 -52.11
N ASP A 16 19.21 22.43 -52.49
CA ASP A 16 19.23 20.98 -52.22
C ASP A 16 19.52 20.76 -50.73
N MET A 17 18.58 20.10 -50.04
CA MET A 17 18.62 19.86 -48.61
C MET A 17 19.29 18.52 -48.25
N GLY A 18 19.89 17.84 -49.21
CA GLY A 18 20.52 16.52 -49.08
C GLY A 18 19.55 15.41 -49.45
N GLY A 19 20.07 14.40 -50.17
CA GLY A 19 19.25 13.29 -50.68
C GLY A 19 18.50 13.59 -51.99
N GLY A 20 18.70 14.78 -52.59
CA GLY A 20 18.05 15.20 -53.83
C GLY A 20 16.70 15.90 -53.63
N GLU A 21 16.35 16.25 -52.39
CA GLU A 21 15.13 17.01 -52.07
C GLU A 21 15.42 18.51 -52.05
N LEU A 22 14.74 19.26 -52.93
CA LEU A 22 14.85 20.72 -53.03
C LEU A 22 13.84 21.41 -52.10
N TYR A 23 14.26 22.46 -51.38
CA TYR A 23 13.38 23.28 -50.53
C TYR A 23 13.76 24.76 -50.60
N CYS A 24 12.77 25.65 -50.55
CA CYS A 24 13.01 27.09 -50.58
C CYS A 24 13.72 27.59 -49.31
N ASP A 25 14.79 28.36 -49.47
CA ASP A 25 15.54 29.01 -48.39
C ASP A 25 14.72 30.02 -47.58
N THR A 26 13.61 30.54 -48.09
CA THR A 26 12.84 31.62 -47.45
C THR A 26 11.54 31.10 -46.85
N CYS A 27 10.77 30.31 -47.59
CA CYS A 27 9.53 29.71 -47.08
C CYS A 27 9.67 28.24 -46.62
N GLY A 28 10.87 27.63 -46.73
CA GLY A 28 11.15 26.27 -46.25
C GLY A 28 10.38 25.15 -46.93
N LEU A 29 9.68 25.44 -48.03
CA LEU A 29 8.75 24.53 -48.69
C LEU A 29 9.31 24.00 -50.02
N ALA A 30 9.01 22.75 -50.34
CA ALA A 30 9.43 22.09 -51.58
C ALA A 30 8.82 22.74 -52.85
N PRO A 31 9.43 22.55 -54.03
CA PRO A 31 8.88 22.96 -55.32
C PRO A 31 7.44 22.52 -55.54
N VAL A 32 6.62 23.41 -56.11
CA VAL A 32 5.23 23.11 -56.45
C VAL A 32 5.19 22.53 -57.86
N VAL A 33 5.72 21.32 -58.02
CA VAL A 33 5.63 20.57 -59.28
C VAL A 33 5.50 19.07 -59.02
N SER A 34 4.59 18.42 -59.74
CA SER A 34 4.56 16.97 -59.86
C SER A 34 5.80 16.46 -60.64
N PRO A 35 6.12 15.14 -60.60
CA PRO A 35 7.40 14.60 -61.13
C PRO A 35 7.65 14.82 -62.63
N THR A 36 6.65 15.30 -63.38
CA THR A 36 6.73 15.57 -64.82
C THR A 36 6.03 16.91 -65.10
N GLY A 37 6.79 18.00 -65.16
CA GLY A 37 6.24 19.36 -65.10
C GLY A 37 5.47 19.81 -66.35
N MET A 38 4.35 20.49 -66.12
CA MET A 38 3.80 21.57 -66.95
C MET A 38 2.90 22.49 -66.11
N VAL A 39 2.61 23.69 -66.61
CA VAL A 39 2.06 24.84 -65.85
C VAL A 39 0.53 24.87 -65.87
N SER A 40 -0.09 25.21 -64.72
CA SER A 40 -1.44 25.78 -64.62
C SER A 40 -1.56 26.74 -63.42
N SER A 41 -2.15 27.92 -63.62
CA SER A 41 -2.54 28.91 -62.60
C SER A 41 -4.08 29.09 -62.63
N PRO A 42 -4.75 29.90 -61.77
CA PRO A 42 -4.38 30.51 -60.48
C PRO A 42 -5.32 30.01 -59.34
N PRO A 43 -5.29 30.55 -58.09
CA PRO A 43 -6.23 30.14 -57.04
C PRO A 43 -7.52 30.99 -57.03
N THR A 44 -8.67 30.37 -56.76
CA THR A 44 -9.89 31.05 -56.29
C THR A 44 -10.60 30.21 -55.25
N GLY A 45 -11.03 30.86 -54.16
CA GLY A 45 -12.06 30.34 -53.26
C GLY A 45 -13.34 31.16 -53.36
N ILE A 46 -14.32 30.77 -52.54
CA ILE A 46 -15.55 31.49 -52.16
C ILE A 46 -16.79 31.34 -53.06
N ALA A 47 -17.81 30.72 -52.43
CA ALA A 47 -19.27 30.88 -52.56
C ALA A 47 -20.07 30.45 -53.83
N GLY A 48 -21.27 29.91 -53.56
CA GLY A 48 -22.45 30.11 -54.43
C GLY A 48 -23.23 28.85 -54.80
N GLY A 49 -24.28 28.51 -54.03
CA GLY A 49 -25.12 27.33 -54.26
C GLY A 49 -26.00 27.35 -55.53
N GLY A 50 -26.56 26.17 -55.87
CA GLY A 50 -27.53 26.03 -56.96
C GLY A 50 -27.99 24.57 -57.17
N ARG A 51 -29.30 24.32 -57.10
CA ARG A 51 -29.92 23.00 -57.31
C ARG A 51 -29.97 22.61 -58.80
N ALA A 52 -29.83 21.32 -59.11
CA ALA A 52 -30.95 20.44 -59.54
C ALA A 52 -30.57 19.34 -60.56
N SER A 53 -31.01 18.10 -60.29
CA SER A 53 -31.41 17.03 -61.26
C SER A 53 -30.40 16.50 -62.31
N SER A 54 -30.44 15.24 -62.76
CA SER A 54 -31.00 13.98 -62.22
C SER A 54 -30.56 12.79 -63.11
N ARG A 55 -30.62 11.56 -62.56
CA ARG A 55 -30.62 10.22 -63.23
C ARG A 55 -29.30 9.59 -63.68
N ASP A 56 -29.03 8.43 -63.07
CA ASP A 56 -28.86 7.09 -63.68
C ASP A 56 -27.78 6.86 -64.78
N SER A 57 -26.99 5.78 -64.77
CA SER A 57 -26.88 4.63 -63.84
C SER A 57 -25.62 3.78 -64.09
N SER A 58 -25.22 3.00 -63.07
CA SER A 58 -24.37 1.79 -63.14
C SER A 58 -22.93 1.88 -63.72
N SER A 59 -21.93 1.47 -62.93
CA SER A 59 -21.27 0.15 -63.10
C SER A 59 -20.12 -0.08 -62.09
N GLN A 60 -19.78 -1.36 -61.92
CA GLN A 60 -18.90 -1.91 -60.89
C GLN A 60 -17.40 -1.65 -61.13
N ARG A 61 -16.61 -1.54 -60.04
CA ARG A 61 -15.36 -2.32 -59.79
C ARG A 61 -14.81 -1.99 -58.39
N SER A 62 -14.72 -2.96 -57.48
CA SER A 62 -13.61 -3.93 -57.32
C SER A 62 -12.38 -3.33 -56.62
N GLY A 63 -12.42 -3.28 -55.28
CA GLY A 63 -11.26 -2.97 -54.43
C GLY A 63 -10.42 -4.21 -54.13
N SER A 64 -9.23 -4.29 -54.71
CA SER A 64 -8.26 -5.38 -54.49
C SER A 64 -7.59 -5.26 -53.12
N ARG A 65 -7.67 -6.30 -52.29
CA ARG A 65 -6.92 -6.41 -51.02
C ARG A 65 -5.54 -7.04 -51.24
N ALA A 66 -4.48 -6.35 -50.82
CA ALA A 66 -3.18 -6.92 -50.42
C ALA A 66 -2.31 -5.80 -49.79
N SER A 67 -1.44 -6.01 -48.80
CA SER A 67 -1.31 -7.09 -47.79
C SER A 67 -0.41 -6.56 -46.67
N ALA A 68 -0.95 -6.22 -45.50
CA ALA A 68 -0.13 -5.87 -44.33
C ALA A 68 0.31 -7.16 -43.63
N ARG A 69 1.62 -7.46 -43.65
CA ARG A 69 2.19 -8.65 -42.99
C ARG A 69 2.22 -8.44 -41.48
N SER A 70 1.36 -9.16 -40.75
CA SER A 70 1.41 -9.28 -39.30
C SER A 70 2.62 -10.10 -38.87
N SER A 71 3.64 -9.45 -38.35
CA SER A 71 4.67 -10.10 -37.52
C SER A 71 4.11 -10.31 -36.11
N SER A 72 3.99 -11.57 -35.70
CA SER A 72 3.52 -11.99 -34.39
C SER A 72 4.32 -11.34 -33.25
N ARG A 73 3.69 -10.41 -32.51
CA ARG A 73 4.19 -10.01 -31.19
C ARG A 73 3.65 -10.99 -30.15
N SER A 74 4.59 -11.68 -29.51
CA SER A 74 4.35 -12.72 -28.52
C SER A 74 3.51 -12.21 -27.35
N SER A 75 2.49 -12.97 -26.97
CA SER A 75 1.78 -12.79 -25.71
C SER A 75 2.72 -13.09 -24.54
N THR A 76 3.18 -12.06 -23.83
CA THR A 76 4.09 -12.23 -22.69
C THR A 76 3.66 -11.34 -21.53
N SER A 77 3.53 -11.95 -20.34
CA SER A 77 3.32 -11.32 -19.03
C SER A 77 2.02 -10.51 -18.84
N ARG A 78 0.96 -11.19 -18.38
CA ARG A 78 0.03 -10.56 -17.44
C ARG A 78 0.77 -10.46 -16.10
N ARG A 79 1.24 -9.27 -15.71
CA ARG A 79 1.91 -9.06 -14.42
C ARG A 79 0.87 -9.02 -13.31
N SER A 80 0.54 -10.17 -12.73
CA SER A 80 0.28 -10.18 -11.29
C SER A 80 1.56 -9.72 -10.60
N VAL A 81 1.47 -8.83 -9.60
CA VAL A 81 2.66 -8.53 -8.80
C VAL A 81 3.11 -9.83 -8.17
N SER A 82 4.37 -10.18 -8.41
CA SER A 82 4.96 -11.42 -7.94
C SER A 82 5.34 -11.29 -6.46
N GLY A 83 4.32 -11.26 -5.61
CA GLY A 83 4.46 -11.36 -4.15
C GLY A 83 5.33 -12.56 -3.79
N ARG A 84 6.14 -12.42 -2.73
CA ARG A 84 7.12 -13.44 -2.31
C ARG A 84 6.47 -14.81 -2.10
N LEU A 85 5.23 -14.81 -1.58
CA LEU A 85 4.41 -16.01 -1.41
C LEU A 85 3.93 -16.53 -2.77
N SER A 86 3.34 -15.68 -3.60
CA SER A 86 2.79 -16.02 -4.93
C SER A 86 3.82 -16.63 -5.90
N ARG A 87 5.11 -16.28 -5.80
CA ARG A 87 6.20 -16.91 -6.59
C ARG A 87 6.57 -18.33 -6.14
N SER A 88 6.27 -18.71 -4.91
CA SER A 88 6.67 -19.99 -4.31
C SER A 88 5.64 -21.12 -4.48
N LEU A 89 4.39 -20.77 -4.76
CA LEU A 89 3.27 -21.72 -4.87
C LEU A 89 3.28 -22.42 -6.24
N SER A 90 3.90 -23.60 -6.28
CA SER A 90 4.01 -24.43 -7.49
C SER A 90 2.77 -25.31 -7.71
N GLY A 91 1.65 -24.71 -8.12
CA GLY A 91 0.38 -25.43 -8.34
C GLY A 91 -0.47 -24.79 -9.44
N ALA A 92 -1.09 -25.64 -10.29
CA ALA A 92 -1.98 -25.20 -11.37
C ALA A 92 -3.39 -24.85 -10.86
N SER A 93 -3.49 -23.82 -10.02
CA SER A 93 -4.76 -23.22 -9.62
C SER A 93 -5.22 -22.18 -10.65
N ALA A 94 -6.51 -22.22 -11.00
CA ALA A 94 -7.09 -21.32 -11.99
C ALA A 94 -7.05 -19.86 -11.48
N SER A 95 -6.17 -19.05 -12.07
CA SER A 95 -5.97 -17.64 -11.72
C SER A 95 -7.16 -16.77 -12.11
N ARG A 96 -8.19 -16.75 -11.27
CA ARG A 96 -9.14 -15.63 -11.21
C ARG A 96 -8.37 -14.41 -10.71
N SER A 97 -7.97 -13.53 -11.64
CA SER A 97 -7.47 -12.20 -11.30
C SER A 97 -8.58 -11.43 -10.60
N VAL A 98 -8.42 -11.20 -9.29
CA VAL A 98 -9.36 -10.39 -8.51
C VAL A 98 -9.02 -8.92 -8.74
N SER A 99 -9.83 -8.25 -9.57
CA SER A 99 -9.80 -6.78 -9.64
C SER A 99 -10.45 -6.22 -8.39
N VAL A 100 -9.82 -5.22 -7.79
CA VAL A 100 -10.31 -4.57 -6.58
C VAL A 100 -10.57 -3.10 -6.91
N ARG A 101 -11.79 -2.61 -6.63
CA ARG A 101 -12.17 -1.20 -6.79
C ARG A 101 -12.25 -0.56 -5.40
N SER A 102 -11.64 0.62 -5.22
CA SER A 102 -11.77 1.39 -3.99
C SER A 102 -13.07 2.19 -3.96
N SER A 103 -13.80 2.10 -2.84
CA SER A 103 -14.90 3.00 -2.51
C SER A 103 -14.31 4.23 -1.80
N GLY A 104 -14.53 5.42 -2.34
CA GLY A 104 -13.89 6.64 -1.83
C GLY A 104 -14.45 7.10 -0.48
N SER A 105 -13.57 7.50 0.44
CA SER A 105 -13.91 8.20 1.68
C SER A 105 -13.43 9.67 1.63
N THR A 106 -13.98 10.51 2.52
CA THR A 106 -13.92 11.97 2.40
C THR A 106 -12.72 12.64 3.06
N SER A 107 -12.46 13.88 2.62
CA SER A 107 -11.22 14.64 2.83
C SER A 107 -10.91 15.01 4.28
N ALA A 108 -9.65 14.83 4.67
CA ALA A 108 -9.04 15.44 5.86
C ALA A 108 -8.25 16.71 5.48
N ALA A 109 -8.19 17.68 6.39
CA ALA A 109 -7.68 19.03 6.11
C ALA A 109 -6.15 19.15 6.20
N SER A 110 -5.59 20.02 5.34
CA SER A 110 -4.15 20.32 5.23
C SER A 110 -3.50 20.75 6.55
N ALA A 111 -2.36 20.12 6.87
CA ALA A 111 -1.41 20.59 7.87
C ALA A 111 -0.28 21.37 7.16
N ARG A 112 0.11 22.52 7.72
CA ARG A 112 0.86 23.56 7.01
C ARG A 112 2.28 23.16 6.59
N GLY A 113 2.53 23.18 5.28
CA GLY A 113 3.73 23.76 4.66
C GLY A 113 5.07 23.25 5.18
N ARG A 114 5.30 21.94 5.16
CA ARG A 114 6.62 21.32 5.26
C ARG A 114 6.70 20.09 4.39
N LEU A 115 7.57 20.14 3.39
CA LEU A 115 7.92 18.99 2.56
C LEU A 115 8.17 17.73 3.40
N GLY A 116 7.46 16.65 3.05
CA GLY A 116 7.59 15.35 3.72
C GLY A 116 6.79 15.18 5.01
N VAL A 117 5.78 16.01 5.28
CA VAL A 117 4.80 15.82 6.37
C VAL A 117 5.48 15.77 7.77
N GLY A 118 6.65 16.39 7.91
CA GLY A 118 7.48 16.31 9.13
C GLY A 118 8.15 14.95 9.39
N LEU A 119 8.09 14.02 8.43
CA LEU A 119 8.76 12.71 8.49
C LEU A 119 10.18 12.76 7.90
N VAL A 120 10.41 13.64 6.93
CA VAL A 120 11.65 13.81 6.16
C VAL A 120 12.15 15.25 6.31
N GLU A 121 13.47 15.42 6.33
CA GLU A 121 14.13 16.71 6.19
C GLU A 121 14.59 16.84 4.73
N VAL A 122 13.86 17.59 3.92
CA VAL A 122 14.25 17.88 2.53
C VAL A 122 15.14 19.13 2.55
N PRO A 123 16.35 19.11 1.95
CA PRO A 123 17.23 20.28 1.98
C PRO A 123 16.59 21.51 1.33
N ASP A 124 16.58 22.64 2.05
CA ASP A 124 16.01 23.89 1.57
C ASP A 124 16.68 24.36 0.28
N VAL A 125 15.87 24.76 -0.70
CA VAL A 125 16.35 25.43 -1.90
C VAL A 125 16.15 26.95 -1.70
N PRO A 126 17.22 27.73 -1.50
CA PRO A 126 17.08 29.17 -1.26
C PRO A 126 16.49 29.86 -2.49
N ARG A 127 15.65 30.88 -2.27
CA ARG A 127 15.16 31.74 -3.35
C ARG A 127 16.28 32.69 -3.79
N PRO A 128 16.83 32.57 -5.01
CA PRO A 128 17.81 33.54 -5.52
C PRO A 128 17.12 34.88 -5.83
N ASP A 129 17.91 35.96 -5.96
CA ASP A 129 17.42 37.21 -6.56
C ASP A 129 16.89 36.88 -7.97
N PRO A 130 15.62 37.20 -8.30
CA PRO A 130 15.04 36.89 -9.60
C PRO A 130 15.88 37.38 -10.79
N ARG A 131 16.60 38.49 -10.63
CA ARG A 131 17.51 39.02 -11.67
C ARG A 131 18.62 38.05 -12.04
N THR A 132 19.09 37.23 -11.10
CA THR A 132 20.15 36.23 -11.33
C THR A 132 19.65 34.99 -12.09
N ALA A 133 18.34 34.81 -12.20
CA ALA A 133 17.75 33.76 -13.03
C ALA A 133 17.63 34.15 -14.52
N VAL A 134 17.89 35.42 -14.86
CA VAL A 134 17.86 35.89 -16.26
C VAL A 134 19.07 35.35 -17.03
N MET A 135 18.82 34.75 -18.19
CA MET A 135 19.83 34.18 -19.06
C MET A 135 20.73 35.28 -19.65
N GLU A 136 22.03 35.25 -19.35
CA GLU A 136 23.04 36.15 -19.93
C GLU A 136 23.04 36.10 -21.48
N ARG A 137 22.75 34.92 -22.06
CA ARG A 137 22.60 34.72 -23.50
C ARG A 137 21.34 33.92 -23.79
N ALA A 138 20.30 34.62 -24.25
CA ALA A 138 19.03 34.03 -24.68
C ALA A 138 19.16 33.35 -26.05
N GLU A 139 19.83 32.19 -26.09
CA GLU A 139 19.93 31.34 -27.28
C GLU A 139 19.43 29.92 -26.99
N VAL A 140 18.65 29.33 -27.91
CA VAL A 140 18.32 27.89 -27.88
C VAL A 140 19.46 27.12 -28.58
N PRO A 141 20.22 26.26 -27.89
CA PRO A 141 21.27 25.47 -28.52
C PRO A 141 20.68 24.51 -29.56
N GLU A 142 21.35 24.31 -30.71
CA GLU A 142 20.81 23.51 -31.83
C GLU A 142 20.24 22.16 -31.40
N ARG A 143 20.93 21.43 -30.51
CA ARG A 143 20.47 20.12 -30.00
C ARG A 143 19.08 20.14 -29.32
N LYS A 144 18.60 21.32 -28.89
CA LYS A 144 17.29 21.55 -28.26
C LYS A 144 16.23 22.12 -29.23
N ARG A 145 16.58 22.44 -30.47
CA ARG A 145 15.65 23.02 -31.46
C ARG A 145 14.76 21.93 -32.06
N PHE A 146 13.46 21.94 -31.79
CA PHE A 146 12.50 20.97 -32.35
C PHE A 146 11.26 21.70 -32.85
N CYS A 147 10.58 21.11 -33.83
CA CYS A 147 9.32 21.64 -34.34
C CYS A 147 8.26 21.63 -33.21
N SER A 148 7.70 22.80 -32.91
CA SER A 148 6.64 23.05 -31.92
C SER A 148 5.32 22.34 -32.23
N ARG A 149 5.06 22.03 -33.50
CA ARG A 149 3.86 21.30 -33.94
C ARG A 149 3.85 19.88 -33.34
N SER A 150 2.81 19.59 -32.54
CA SER A 150 2.67 18.39 -31.71
C SER A 150 2.74 17.06 -32.46
N ASP A 151 2.17 16.99 -33.67
CA ASP A 151 2.20 15.81 -34.55
C ASP A 151 3.55 15.58 -35.25
N CYS A 152 4.50 16.53 -35.16
CA CYS A 152 5.69 16.56 -35.99
C CYS A 152 6.98 16.22 -35.24
N GLY A 153 7.27 16.97 -34.17
CA GLY A 153 8.44 16.81 -33.28
C GLY A 153 9.83 16.83 -33.94
N ALA A 154 9.94 17.18 -35.23
CA ALA A 154 11.19 16.99 -35.99
C ALA A 154 12.33 17.92 -35.52
N PRO A 155 13.60 17.48 -35.63
CA PRO A 155 14.76 18.36 -35.52
C PRO A 155 14.71 19.47 -36.57
N VAL A 156 14.76 20.74 -36.14
CA VAL A 156 14.73 21.92 -37.02
C VAL A 156 15.88 22.87 -36.68
N GLY A 157 16.30 23.73 -37.62
CA GLY A 157 17.38 24.69 -37.35
C GLY A 157 18.72 24.04 -36.95
N ARG A 158 19.07 22.90 -37.56
CA ARG A 158 20.37 22.21 -37.42
C ARG A 158 21.39 22.71 -38.44
N SER A 159 22.66 22.76 -38.05
CA SER A 159 23.82 23.02 -38.92
C SER A 159 23.92 22.00 -40.06
N ARG A 160 24.38 22.43 -41.23
CA ARG A 160 24.55 21.58 -42.42
C ARG A 160 25.85 21.93 -43.12
N GLY A 161 26.82 21.01 -43.07
CA GLY A 161 28.19 21.30 -43.50
C GLY A 161 28.76 22.47 -42.70
N GLU A 162 29.27 23.49 -43.38
CA GLU A 162 29.81 24.71 -42.76
C GLU A 162 28.73 25.76 -42.40
N ARG A 163 27.47 25.57 -42.82
CA ARG A 163 26.39 26.53 -42.53
C ARG A 163 25.80 26.28 -41.13
N PRO A 164 25.74 27.30 -40.25
CA PRO A 164 25.13 27.16 -38.93
C PRO A 164 23.63 26.92 -39.02
N GLY A 165 23.06 26.26 -38.01
CA GLY A 165 21.64 26.01 -37.93
C GLY A 165 20.87 27.30 -37.72
N ARG A 166 19.84 27.53 -38.55
CA ARG A 166 19.00 28.73 -38.48
C ARG A 166 18.21 28.78 -37.17
N THR A 167 18.05 29.98 -36.62
CA THR A 167 17.22 30.26 -35.45
C THR A 167 15.75 30.49 -35.80
N GLU A 168 15.44 30.82 -37.05
CA GLU A 168 14.07 30.98 -37.55
C GLU A 168 13.91 30.30 -38.93
N GLY A 169 12.67 29.93 -39.27
CA GLY A 169 12.33 29.37 -40.58
C GLY A 169 11.10 28.48 -40.52
N PHE A 170 11.01 27.49 -41.40
CA PHE A 170 9.92 26.51 -41.44
C PHE A 170 10.45 25.09 -41.33
N CYS A 171 9.70 24.23 -40.63
CA CYS A 171 10.03 22.82 -40.46
C CYS A 171 9.97 22.08 -41.80
N THR A 172 11.09 21.53 -42.26
CA THR A 172 11.16 20.83 -43.57
C THR A 172 10.27 19.59 -43.66
N LYS A 173 9.82 19.03 -42.52
CA LYS A 173 8.94 17.85 -42.46
C LYS A 173 7.44 18.19 -42.57
N CYS A 174 7.00 19.36 -42.08
CA CYS A 174 5.55 19.68 -41.99
C CYS A 174 5.18 21.12 -42.40
N GLY A 175 6.15 21.97 -42.76
CA GLY A 175 5.93 23.36 -43.14
C GLY A 175 5.53 24.31 -42.00
N HIS A 176 5.47 23.85 -40.74
CA HIS A 176 5.16 24.72 -39.61
C HIS A 176 6.30 25.72 -39.34
N PRO A 177 6.02 27.03 -39.14
CA PRO A 177 7.04 27.99 -38.77
C PRO A 177 7.69 27.65 -37.43
N TYR A 178 8.94 28.08 -37.24
CA TYR A 178 9.62 28.07 -35.96
C TYR A 178 10.42 29.35 -35.78
N SER A 179 10.45 29.86 -34.56
CA SER A 179 11.41 30.87 -34.12
C SER A 179 11.98 30.47 -32.77
N PHE A 180 13.30 30.57 -32.66
CA PHE A 180 14.06 30.41 -31.42
C PHE A 180 14.65 31.74 -30.94
N VAL A 181 14.21 32.86 -31.52
CA VAL A 181 14.62 34.22 -31.16
C VAL A 181 13.64 34.75 -30.09
N PRO A 182 14.11 35.44 -29.03
CA PRO A 182 13.22 36.12 -28.09
C PRO A 182 12.31 37.13 -28.82
N LYS A 183 11.00 37.06 -28.57
CA LYS A 183 10.01 38.04 -29.06
C LYS A 183 9.99 39.31 -28.18
N LEU A 184 10.40 39.20 -26.91
CA LEU A 184 10.54 40.32 -25.98
C LEU A 184 12.00 40.46 -25.51
N THR A 185 12.41 41.69 -25.23
CA THR A 185 13.76 42.08 -24.83
C THR A 185 13.76 42.90 -23.54
N GLY A 186 14.92 43.05 -22.90
CA GLY A 186 15.05 43.82 -21.65
C GLY A 186 14.73 45.29 -21.87
N GLY A 187 13.74 45.82 -21.14
CA GLY A 187 13.22 47.18 -21.26
C GLY A 187 11.86 47.30 -21.96
N ASP A 188 11.37 46.24 -22.61
CA ASP A 188 10.04 46.26 -23.23
C ASP A 188 8.93 46.33 -22.17
N ILE A 189 7.92 47.18 -22.40
CA ILE A 189 6.77 47.33 -21.50
C ILE A 189 5.54 46.66 -22.12
N VAL A 190 5.26 45.43 -21.68
CA VAL A 190 4.09 44.67 -22.11
C VAL A 190 2.82 45.23 -21.45
N HIS A 191 1.79 45.45 -22.28
CA HIS A 191 0.48 45.98 -21.88
C HIS A 191 0.53 47.30 -21.06
N GLY A 192 1.61 48.09 -21.19
CA GLY A 192 1.80 49.31 -20.39
C GLY A 192 2.06 49.06 -18.88
N GLN A 193 2.22 47.81 -18.46
CA GLN A 193 2.26 47.40 -17.05
C GLN A 193 3.49 46.57 -16.67
N TYR A 194 3.93 45.65 -17.55
CA TYR A 194 4.96 44.67 -17.22
C TYR A 194 6.27 45.00 -17.92
N GLU A 195 7.26 45.47 -17.16
CA GLU A 195 8.58 45.80 -17.69
C GLU A 195 9.45 44.55 -17.73
N VAL A 196 9.77 44.09 -18.95
CA VAL A 196 10.55 42.88 -19.20
C VAL A 196 12.01 43.11 -18.80
N VAL A 197 12.57 42.19 -18.03
CA VAL A 197 13.99 42.21 -17.62
C VAL A 197 14.83 41.29 -18.51
N GLY A 198 14.27 40.17 -18.96
CA GLY A 198 14.91 39.26 -19.92
C GLY A 198 14.35 37.84 -19.90
N CYS A 199 14.97 36.94 -20.65
CA CYS A 199 14.56 35.54 -20.75
C CYS A 199 15.01 34.72 -19.54
N LEU A 200 14.13 33.85 -19.04
CA LEU A 200 14.41 32.84 -18.00
C LEU A 200 14.66 31.46 -18.62
N ALA A 201 13.81 31.07 -19.59
CA ALA A 201 13.83 29.72 -20.17
C ALA A 201 13.19 29.71 -21.57
N HIS A 202 13.36 28.58 -22.28
CA HIS A 202 12.67 28.29 -23.54
C HIS A 202 12.06 26.88 -23.48
N GLY A 203 10.75 26.77 -23.75
CA GLY A 203 9.98 25.53 -23.73
C GLY A 203 9.23 25.25 -25.05
N GLY A 204 8.26 24.34 -25.02
CA GLY A 204 7.46 23.98 -26.20
C GLY A 204 6.53 25.10 -26.71
N LEU A 205 6.20 26.05 -25.84
CA LEU A 205 5.40 27.26 -26.14
C LEU A 205 6.29 28.50 -26.38
N GLY A 206 7.59 28.30 -26.65
CA GLY A 206 8.55 29.38 -26.87
C GLY A 206 9.22 29.89 -25.59
N TRP A 207 9.59 31.17 -25.60
CA TRP A 207 10.34 31.84 -24.54
C TRP A 207 9.47 32.19 -23.32
N VAL A 208 10.11 32.14 -22.15
CA VAL A 208 9.58 32.52 -20.84
C VAL A 208 10.43 33.68 -20.32
N TYR A 209 9.80 34.77 -19.89
CA TYR A 209 10.44 36.04 -19.55
C TYR A 209 10.19 36.44 -18.09
N LEU A 210 11.18 37.04 -17.46
CA LEU A 210 11.02 37.76 -16.19
C LEU A 210 10.56 39.19 -16.47
N ALA A 211 9.60 39.68 -15.71
CA ALA A 211 9.20 41.08 -15.72
C ALA A 211 8.89 41.62 -14.32
N VAL A 212 8.80 42.95 -14.22
CA VAL A 212 8.32 43.69 -13.05
C VAL A 212 6.92 44.22 -13.33
N ASP A 213 5.94 43.88 -12.48
CA ASP A 213 4.59 44.42 -12.53
C ASP A 213 4.56 45.81 -11.86
N ARG A 214 4.65 46.86 -12.70
CA ARG A 214 4.72 48.26 -12.27
C ARG A 214 3.42 48.77 -11.62
N ALA A 215 2.30 48.07 -11.79
CA ALA A 215 1.03 48.46 -11.17
C ALA A 215 0.84 47.88 -9.77
N VAL A 216 1.60 46.83 -9.39
CA VAL A 216 1.42 46.11 -8.12
C VAL A 216 2.76 46.00 -7.37
N SER A 217 3.16 47.11 -6.74
CA SER A 217 4.31 47.19 -5.82
C SER A 217 5.64 46.67 -6.39
N ASP A 218 5.88 46.85 -7.69
CA ASP A 218 7.07 46.35 -8.40
C ASP A 218 7.35 44.85 -8.17
N ARG A 219 6.29 44.03 -8.03
CA ARG A 219 6.44 42.59 -7.83
C ARG A 219 7.00 41.88 -9.07
N TRP A 220 7.73 40.80 -8.82
CA TRP A 220 8.25 39.93 -9.87
C TRP A 220 7.16 39.03 -10.45
N VAL A 221 7.07 39.00 -11.78
CA VAL A 221 6.14 38.16 -12.54
C VAL A 221 6.87 37.47 -13.69
N VAL A 222 6.25 36.40 -14.20
CA VAL A 222 6.71 35.68 -15.38
C VAL A 222 5.70 35.84 -16.50
N LEU A 223 6.19 36.15 -17.71
CA LEU A 223 5.40 36.17 -18.94
C LEU A 223 5.76 34.93 -19.76
N LYS A 224 4.76 34.21 -20.25
CA LYS A 224 4.91 33.06 -21.15
C LYS A 224 3.98 33.23 -22.35
N GLY A 225 4.50 33.01 -23.55
CA GLY A 225 3.69 33.09 -24.77
C GLY A 225 2.56 32.07 -24.77
N LEU A 226 1.37 32.50 -25.16
CA LEU A 226 0.30 31.64 -25.64
C LEU A 226 0.56 31.37 -27.13
N LEU A 227 -0.01 30.29 -27.66
CA LEU A 227 0.34 29.77 -29.00
C LEU A 227 0.21 30.82 -30.11
N ASP A 228 1.04 30.65 -31.15
CA ASP A 228 1.23 31.53 -32.30
C ASP A 228 -0.01 31.55 -33.24
N THR A 229 -1.16 31.98 -32.72
CA THR A 229 -2.38 32.23 -33.50
C THR A 229 -2.35 33.66 -34.01
N GLY A 230 -1.90 33.85 -35.26
CA GLY A 230 -1.97 35.14 -35.98
C GLY A 230 -3.39 35.58 -36.35
N ASP A 231 -4.38 35.16 -35.57
CA ASP A 231 -5.82 35.42 -35.69
C ASP A 231 -6.33 35.88 -34.33
N GLN A 232 -6.90 37.09 -34.30
CA GLN A 232 -7.38 37.74 -33.07
C GLN A 232 -8.60 37.03 -32.48
N ASP A 233 -9.48 36.45 -33.31
CA ASP A 233 -10.66 35.73 -32.81
C ASP A 233 -10.24 34.41 -32.15
N ALA A 234 -9.24 33.73 -32.72
CA ALA A 234 -8.65 32.52 -32.13
C ALA A 234 -7.91 32.82 -30.81
N MET A 235 -7.19 33.95 -30.72
CA MET A 235 -6.53 34.38 -29.48
C MET A 235 -7.55 34.75 -28.39
N ALA A 236 -8.59 35.50 -28.74
CA ALA A 236 -9.66 35.89 -27.81
C ALA A 236 -10.43 34.66 -27.29
N ALA A 237 -10.68 33.66 -28.14
CA ALA A 237 -11.23 32.37 -27.73
C ALA A 237 -10.27 31.64 -26.78
N ALA A 238 -8.99 31.50 -27.13
CA ALA A 238 -7.98 30.81 -26.33
C ALA A 238 -7.70 31.46 -24.95
N ILE A 239 -7.89 32.78 -24.84
CA ILE A 239 -7.87 33.52 -23.56
C ILE A 239 -9.16 33.25 -22.79
N SER A 240 -10.33 33.38 -23.43
CA SER A 240 -11.62 33.16 -22.76
C SER A 240 -11.78 31.74 -22.21
N GLU A 241 -11.28 30.75 -22.95
CA GLU A 241 -11.21 29.34 -22.56
C GLU A 241 -10.32 29.11 -21.32
N ARG A 242 -9.28 29.93 -21.13
CA ARG A 242 -8.29 29.81 -20.04
C ARG A 242 -8.54 30.72 -18.83
N ARG A 243 -9.57 31.58 -18.86
CA ARG A 243 -9.88 32.51 -17.74
C ARG A 243 -10.04 31.81 -16.40
N PHE A 244 -10.59 30.60 -16.38
CA PHE A 244 -10.77 29.80 -15.15
C PHE A 244 -9.45 29.53 -14.42
N LEU A 245 -8.31 29.53 -15.12
CA LEU A 245 -6.99 29.31 -14.50
C LEU A 245 -6.59 30.45 -13.53
N ALA A 246 -7.13 31.65 -13.70
CA ALA A 246 -6.92 32.77 -12.79
C ALA A 246 -7.73 32.65 -11.47
N GLU A 247 -8.73 31.76 -11.42
CA GLU A 247 -9.52 31.48 -10.21
C GLU A 247 -8.89 30.41 -9.31
N ILE A 248 -7.78 29.81 -9.75
CA ILE A 248 -7.09 28.73 -9.01
C ILE A 248 -6.14 29.36 -7.98
N GLU A 249 -6.49 29.24 -6.69
CA GLU A 249 -5.61 29.61 -5.58
C GLU A 249 -5.25 28.39 -4.72
N HIS A 250 -3.97 28.00 -4.77
CA HIS A 250 -3.39 26.94 -3.95
C HIS A 250 -1.94 27.30 -3.57
N SER A 251 -1.40 26.77 -2.47
CA SER A 251 0.01 26.97 -2.06
C SER A 251 0.97 26.37 -3.09
N ASN A 252 0.69 25.13 -3.50
CA ASN A 252 1.55 24.29 -4.34
C ASN A 252 1.28 24.44 -5.84
N ILE A 253 0.54 25.47 -6.26
CA ILE A 253 0.27 25.80 -7.68
C ILE A 253 0.73 27.24 -7.92
N VAL A 254 1.30 27.52 -9.10
CA VAL A 254 1.65 28.87 -9.54
C VAL A 254 0.38 29.71 -9.70
N ARG A 255 0.37 30.91 -9.12
CA ARG A 255 -0.76 31.83 -9.31
C ARG A 255 -0.71 32.48 -10.69
N ILE A 256 -1.81 32.45 -11.42
CA ILE A 256 -1.98 33.21 -12.67
C ILE A 256 -2.63 34.55 -12.32
N TYR A 257 -2.01 35.65 -12.75
CA TYR A 257 -2.44 37.00 -12.43
C TYR A 257 -3.23 37.66 -13.56
N ASN A 258 -2.86 37.42 -14.82
CA ASN A 258 -3.48 38.11 -15.95
C ASN A 258 -3.24 37.38 -17.28
N PHE A 259 -4.01 37.74 -18.30
CA PHE A 259 -3.81 37.39 -19.70
C PHE A 259 -3.74 38.70 -20.48
N VAL A 260 -2.63 38.94 -21.18
CA VAL A 260 -2.37 40.22 -21.87
C VAL A 260 -1.85 40.04 -23.27
N GLU A 261 -2.03 41.08 -24.08
CA GLU A 261 -1.62 41.10 -25.48
C GLU A 261 -0.51 42.13 -25.69
N HIS A 262 0.43 41.83 -26.59
CA HIS A 262 1.51 42.73 -26.99
C HIS A 262 1.76 42.66 -28.50
N LEU A 263 1.98 43.81 -29.12
CA LEU A 263 2.34 43.88 -30.54
C LEU A 263 3.82 43.57 -30.70
N ASP A 264 4.17 42.45 -31.35
CA ASP A 264 5.53 42.20 -31.82
C ASP A 264 5.84 43.24 -32.92
N GLN A 265 6.75 44.16 -32.61
CA GLN A 265 7.10 45.28 -33.50
C GLN A 265 7.84 44.83 -34.78
N ARG A 266 8.37 43.61 -34.81
CA ARG A 266 9.11 43.04 -35.93
C ARG A 266 8.21 42.33 -36.93
N THR A 267 7.19 41.61 -36.45
CA THR A 267 6.24 40.88 -37.29
C THR A 267 4.96 41.68 -37.56
N GLY A 268 4.60 42.60 -36.67
CA GLY A 268 3.30 43.26 -36.62
C GLY A 268 2.17 42.37 -36.06
N SER A 269 2.49 41.19 -35.49
CA SER A 269 1.49 40.30 -34.89
C SER A 269 1.12 40.74 -33.47
N LEU A 270 -0.15 40.52 -33.10
CA LEU A 270 -0.62 40.71 -31.73
C LEU A 270 -0.51 39.37 -30.99
N ASP A 271 0.46 39.29 -30.10
CA ASP A 271 0.84 38.07 -29.39
C ASP A 271 0.27 38.06 -27.97
N GLY A 272 -0.30 36.93 -27.56
CA GLY A 272 -0.87 36.71 -26.23
C GLY A 272 0.15 36.17 -25.25
N TYR A 273 0.10 36.65 -24.01
CA TYR A 273 0.96 36.26 -22.90
C TYR A 273 0.12 35.95 -21.66
N ILE A 274 0.44 34.83 -21.01
CA ILE A 274 -0.03 34.56 -19.64
C ILE A 274 0.95 35.17 -18.65
N VAL A 275 0.44 35.92 -17.68
CA VAL A 275 1.19 36.56 -16.60
C VAL A 275 0.98 35.77 -15.32
N MET A 276 2.06 35.29 -14.71
CA MET A 276 2.01 34.42 -13.54
C MET A 276 3.07 34.77 -12.49
N GLU A 277 2.91 34.19 -11.29
CA GLU A 277 3.84 34.28 -10.16
C GLU A 277 5.26 33.84 -10.57
N TYR A 278 6.27 34.64 -10.21
CA TYR A 278 7.66 34.19 -10.26
C TYR A 278 7.94 33.20 -9.11
N VAL A 279 8.17 31.94 -9.46
CA VAL A 279 8.54 30.89 -8.51
C VAL A 279 10.07 30.72 -8.50
N GLY A 280 10.74 31.42 -7.59
CA GLY A 280 12.19 31.26 -7.37
C GLY A 280 12.52 29.95 -6.67
N GLY A 281 13.47 29.18 -7.18
CA GLY A 281 13.82 27.87 -6.65
C GLY A 281 14.59 27.03 -7.69
N LYS A 282 14.50 25.70 -7.60
CA LYS A 282 15.04 24.76 -8.60
C LYS A 282 13.98 23.78 -9.07
N ALA A 283 13.95 23.48 -10.36
CA ALA A 283 13.10 22.41 -10.88
C ALA A 283 13.54 21.05 -10.33
N LEU A 284 12.62 20.10 -10.11
CA LEU A 284 12.97 18.73 -9.71
C LEU A 284 13.94 18.07 -10.71
N LYS A 285 13.85 18.46 -11.99
CA LYS A 285 14.79 18.10 -13.04
C LYS A 285 16.21 18.60 -12.80
N GLU A 286 16.38 19.81 -12.27
CA GLU A 286 17.69 20.38 -11.97
C GLU A 286 18.29 19.67 -10.77
N ILE A 287 17.51 19.51 -9.69
CA ILE A 287 17.88 18.73 -8.50
C ILE A 287 18.34 17.32 -8.90
N ALA A 288 17.59 16.61 -9.76
CA ALA A 288 17.95 15.28 -10.27
C ALA A 288 19.13 15.26 -11.27
N ASN A 289 19.54 16.42 -11.81
CA ASN A 289 20.66 16.54 -12.75
C ASN A 289 21.95 17.00 -12.10
N GLU A 290 21.89 17.80 -11.04
CA GLU A 290 23.04 18.17 -10.21
C GLU A 290 23.58 16.98 -9.43
N ARG A 291 22.70 16.06 -9.01
CA ARG A 291 23.08 14.82 -8.32
C ARG A 291 23.83 13.86 -9.25
N ARG A 292 25.15 13.78 -9.05
CA ARG A 292 26.06 12.86 -9.76
C ARG A 292 27.00 12.18 -8.77
N THR A 293 27.19 10.89 -8.95
CA THR A 293 28.24 10.11 -8.28
C THR A 293 29.63 10.64 -8.67
N PRO A 294 30.70 10.35 -7.89
CA PRO A 294 32.07 10.73 -8.26
C PRO A 294 32.53 10.18 -9.62
N ALA A 295 31.90 9.11 -10.12
CA ALA A 295 32.14 8.54 -11.45
C ALA A 295 31.32 9.20 -12.58
N GLY A 296 30.65 10.33 -12.32
CA GLY A 296 29.83 11.07 -13.28
C GLY A 296 28.49 10.41 -13.63
N LYS A 297 28.17 9.22 -13.09
CA LYS A 297 26.86 8.59 -13.24
C LYS A 297 25.80 9.35 -12.45
N ARG A 298 24.54 9.29 -12.91
CA ARG A 298 23.39 9.82 -12.19
C ARG A 298 23.32 9.21 -10.78
N ASP A 299 23.12 10.08 -9.79
CA ASP A 299 22.77 9.71 -8.42
C ASP A 299 21.26 9.99 -8.25
N PRO A 300 20.40 8.96 -8.14
CA PRO A 300 18.97 9.15 -7.94
C PRO A 300 18.65 9.83 -6.60
N LEU A 301 17.43 10.34 -6.47
CA LEU A 301 16.97 10.87 -5.18
C LEU A 301 16.62 9.73 -4.23
N PRO A 302 16.87 9.89 -2.92
CA PRO A 302 16.33 9.00 -1.90
C PRO A 302 14.81 8.91 -2.01
N VAL A 303 14.26 7.71 -1.75
CA VAL A 303 12.85 7.40 -1.95
C VAL A 303 11.96 8.28 -1.08
N GLU A 304 12.37 8.53 0.15
CA GLU A 304 11.68 9.38 1.12
C GLU A 304 11.57 10.85 0.64
N GLN A 305 12.62 11.37 -0.03
CA GLN A 305 12.60 12.71 -0.64
C GLN A 305 11.67 12.75 -1.87
N ALA A 306 11.68 11.72 -2.71
CA ALA A 306 10.78 11.64 -3.86
C ALA A 306 9.30 11.51 -3.42
N CYS A 307 9.02 10.67 -2.42
CA CYS A 307 7.69 10.54 -1.81
C CYS A 307 7.20 11.87 -1.23
N ALA A 308 8.07 12.66 -0.57
CA ALA A 308 7.72 13.99 -0.08
C ALA A 308 7.21 14.93 -1.20
N TYR A 309 7.93 14.99 -2.34
CA TYR A 309 7.45 15.75 -3.51
C TYR A 309 6.16 15.16 -4.11
N GLY A 310 6.03 13.84 -4.14
CA GLY A 310 4.83 13.17 -4.65
C GLY A 310 3.58 13.49 -3.83
N ILE A 311 3.69 13.56 -2.50
CA ILE A 311 2.57 13.92 -1.60
C ILE A 311 2.11 15.35 -1.88
N GLU A 312 3.00 16.34 -1.92
CA GLU A 312 2.61 17.74 -2.20
C GLU A 312 2.05 17.94 -3.62
N ALA A 313 2.57 17.20 -4.61
CA ALA A 313 2.00 17.19 -5.96
C ALA A 313 0.57 16.60 -5.96
N LEU A 314 0.31 15.55 -5.18
CA LEU A 314 -1.01 14.95 -5.04
C LEU A 314 -2.01 15.85 -4.29
N GLU A 315 -1.56 16.66 -3.33
CA GLU A 315 -2.40 17.70 -2.72
C GLU A 315 -2.84 18.75 -3.76
N ALA A 316 -1.91 19.23 -4.60
CA ALA A 316 -2.20 20.16 -5.69
C ALA A 316 -3.14 19.55 -6.75
N LEU A 317 -2.88 18.30 -7.18
CA LEU A 317 -3.75 17.58 -8.13
C LEU A 317 -5.14 17.33 -7.53
N GLY A 318 -5.24 16.95 -6.26
CA GLY A 318 -6.53 16.78 -5.57
C GLY A 318 -7.34 18.07 -5.51
N HIS A 319 -6.70 19.22 -5.33
CA HIS A 319 -7.34 20.53 -5.42
C HIS A 319 -7.93 20.80 -6.81
N LEU A 320 -7.18 20.49 -7.89
CA LEU A 320 -7.66 20.62 -9.27
C LEU A 320 -8.80 19.64 -9.57
N HIS A 321 -8.65 18.37 -9.17
CA HIS A 321 -9.64 17.32 -9.38
C HIS A 321 -10.98 17.67 -8.71
N SER A 322 -10.95 18.25 -7.51
CA SER A 322 -12.14 18.74 -6.79
C SER A 322 -12.91 19.88 -7.51
N ARG A 323 -12.28 20.51 -8.52
CA ARG A 323 -12.83 21.61 -9.34
C ARG A 323 -13.14 21.19 -10.78
N ASN A 324 -13.21 19.89 -11.05
CA ASN A 324 -13.42 19.34 -12.40
C ASN A 324 -12.28 19.69 -13.39
N LEU A 325 -11.05 19.85 -12.89
CA LEU A 325 -9.85 20.15 -13.68
C LEU A 325 -8.85 18.98 -13.65
N LEU A 326 -8.05 18.85 -14.71
CA LEU A 326 -6.95 17.88 -14.86
C LEU A 326 -5.64 18.61 -15.16
N TYR A 327 -4.51 18.08 -14.70
CA TYR A 327 -3.21 18.71 -14.88
C TYR A 327 -2.47 18.28 -16.17
N CYS A 328 -2.67 17.02 -16.60
CA CYS A 328 -2.25 16.41 -17.86
C CYS A 328 -0.74 16.28 -18.15
N ASP A 329 0.14 17.09 -17.56
CA ASP A 329 1.58 17.09 -17.86
C ASP A 329 2.46 17.19 -16.59
N PHE A 330 2.14 16.42 -15.54
CA PHE A 330 3.00 16.37 -14.34
C PHE A 330 4.28 15.57 -14.61
N LYS A 331 5.42 16.23 -14.41
CA LYS A 331 6.77 15.72 -14.67
C LYS A 331 7.81 16.56 -13.94
N VAL A 332 9.06 16.06 -13.89
CA VAL A 332 10.19 16.72 -13.21
C VAL A 332 10.52 18.14 -13.72
N ASP A 333 10.13 18.48 -14.95
CA ASP A 333 10.29 19.82 -15.53
C ASP A 333 9.28 20.86 -14.96
N ASN A 334 8.07 20.41 -14.60
CA ASN A 334 6.93 21.29 -14.33
C ASN A 334 6.69 21.53 -12.83
N ALA A 335 7.60 21.05 -11.97
CA ALA A 335 7.55 21.21 -10.52
C ALA A 335 8.86 21.80 -10.00
N ILE A 336 8.77 22.90 -9.24
CA ILE A 336 9.90 23.61 -8.61
C ILE A 336 9.84 23.43 -7.10
N GLN A 337 10.95 23.03 -6.49
CA GLN A 337 11.14 23.21 -5.05
C GLN A 337 11.56 24.66 -4.78
N THR A 338 10.86 25.31 -3.86
CA THR A 338 11.13 26.65 -3.36
C THR A 338 11.09 26.60 -1.83
N GLU A 339 12.21 26.90 -1.18
CA GLU A 339 12.36 26.72 0.28
C GLU A 339 11.97 25.29 0.69
N ASP A 340 10.97 25.15 1.56
CA ASP A 340 10.42 23.92 2.12
C ASP A 340 9.11 23.46 1.43
N GLN A 341 8.82 23.93 0.21
CA GLN A 341 7.58 23.67 -0.55
C GLN A 341 7.84 23.30 -2.02
N LEU A 342 6.92 22.52 -2.60
CA LEU A 342 6.84 22.24 -4.02
C LEU A 342 5.74 23.08 -4.69
N LYS A 343 6.05 23.72 -5.84
CA LYS A 343 5.08 24.43 -6.68
C LYS A 343 5.03 23.87 -8.09
N LEU A 344 3.83 23.59 -8.59
CA LEU A 344 3.55 23.26 -10.00
C LEU A 344 3.51 24.56 -10.82
N ILE A 345 4.27 24.62 -11.92
CA ILE A 345 4.55 25.88 -12.65
C ILE A 345 4.06 25.96 -14.09
N ASP A 346 3.68 24.84 -14.72
CA ASP A 346 3.12 24.88 -16.08
C ASP A 346 1.62 24.58 -16.05
N MET A 347 0.79 25.59 -16.29
CA MET A 347 -0.66 25.45 -16.38
C MET A 347 -1.15 25.31 -17.84
N GLY A 348 -0.24 25.23 -18.82
CA GLY A 348 -0.59 25.27 -20.24
C GLY A 348 -1.35 24.05 -20.77
N ALA A 349 -1.23 22.91 -20.09
CA ALA A 349 -1.95 21.66 -20.39
C ALA A 349 -3.18 21.43 -19.48
N VAL A 350 -3.42 22.33 -18.50
CA VAL A 350 -4.54 22.22 -17.57
C VAL A 350 -5.84 22.44 -18.33
N ARG A 351 -6.78 21.50 -18.19
CA ARG A 351 -8.07 21.51 -18.86
C ARG A 351 -9.18 21.03 -17.94
N ARG A 352 -10.43 21.19 -18.36
CA ARG A 352 -11.58 20.64 -17.64
C ARG A 352 -11.77 19.15 -17.96
N MET A 353 -12.40 18.41 -17.07
CA MET A 353 -12.73 16.99 -17.31
C MET A 353 -13.83 16.79 -18.36
N ASP A 354 -14.68 17.80 -18.57
CA ASP A 354 -15.80 17.82 -19.52
C ASP A 354 -15.44 18.43 -20.89
N ASP A 355 -14.15 18.65 -21.14
CA ASP A 355 -13.62 19.14 -22.41
C ASP A 355 -13.21 17.96 -23.30
N GLU A 356 -13.87 17.82 -24.45
CA GLU A 356 -13.60 16.80 -25.48
C GLU A 356 -12.98 17.38 -26.76
N GLU A 357 -12.89 18.72 -26.89
CA GLU A 357 -12.52 19.40 -28.14
C GLU A 357 -11.07 19.91 -28.15
N SER A 358 -10.50 20.26 -26.99
CA SER A 358 -9.12 20.76 -26.91
C SER A 358 -8.08 19.72 -27.32
N ALA A 359 -6.99 20.21 -27.93
CA ALA A 359 -5.81 19.41 -28.18
C ALA A 359 -5.23 18.84 -26.88
N ILE A 360 -5.07 17.52 -26.83
CA ILE A 360 -4.49 16.82 -25.68
C ILE A 360 -2.96 16.93 -25.74
N TYR A 361 -2.36 17.47 -24.69
CA TYR A 361 -0.91 17.57 -24.51
C TYR A 361 -0.40 16.50 -23.53
N GLY A 362 0.87 16.11 -23.68
CA GLY A 362 1.54 15.23 -22.73
C GLY A 362 2.97 14.90 -23.17
N THR A 363 3.76 14.38 -22.24
CA THR A 363 5.18 14.04 -22.48
C THR A 363 5.37 12.54 -22.58
N VAL A 364 5.97 12.08 -23.68
CA VAL A 364 6.32 10.65 -23.91
C VAL A 364 7.15 10.10 -22.74
N GLY A 365 6.74 8.94 -22.21
CA GLY A 365 7.35 8.31 -21.05
C GLY A 365 6.81 8.79 -19.69
N TYR A 366 5.93 9.80 -19.67
CA TYR A 366 5.15 10.22 -18.50
C TYR A 366 3.64 10.04 -18.70
N GLN A 367 3.13 10.41 -19.89
CA GLN A 367 1.71 10.33 -20.23
C GLN A 367 1.20 8.87 -20.16
N ALA A 368 -0.02 8.69 -19.67
CA ALA A 368 -0.65 7.37 -19.59
C ALA A 368 -1.08 6.86 -20.99
N PRO A 369 -0.96 5.55 -21.28
CA PRO A 369 -1.13 5.01 -22.63
C PRO A 369 -2.55 5.18 -23.18
N GLU A 370 -3.56 5.15 -22.31
CA GLU A 370 -4.97 5.26 -22.71
C GLU A 370 -5.38 6.67 -23.16
N VAL A 371 -4.59 7.71 -22.84
CA VAL A 371 -4.96 9.12 -23.06
C VAL A 371 -5.20 9.44 -24.54
N ALA A 372 -4.53 8.75 -25.45
CA ALA A 372 -4.71 8.92 -26.88
C ALA A 372 -6.02 8.31 -27.43
N GLU A 373 -6.65 7.40 -26.69
CA GLU A 373 -7.88 6.69 -27.11
C GLU A 373 -9.11 7.08 -26.27
N LEU A 374 -8.93 7.30 -24.96
CA LEU A 374 -10.00 7.56 -23.98
C LEU A 374 -10.01 9.01 -23.46
N GLY A 375 -9.00 9.82 -23.83
CA GLY A 375 -8.79 11.15 -23.27
C GLY A 375 -8.13 11.13 -21.88
N PRO A 376 -7.71 12.31 -21.37
CA PRO A 376 -7.16 12.43 -20.03
C PRO A 376 -8.24 12.32 -18.95
N SER A 377 -7.85 11.80 -17.79
CA SER A 377 -8.70 11.55 -16.63
C SER A 377 -7.92 11.71 -15.32
N VAL A 378 -8.60 11.66 -14.18
CA VAL A 378 -7.95 11.56 -12.86
C VAL A 378 -6.94 10.41 -12.84
N ALA A 379 -7.31 9.24 -13.38
CA ALA A 379 -6.44 8.06 -13.45
C ALA A 379 -5.19 8.28 -14.34
N SER A 380 -5.24 9.14 -15.35
CA SER A 380 -4.06 9.49 -16.15
C SER A 380 -3.14 10.49 -15.44
N ASP A 381 -3.68 11.44 -14.68
CA ASP A 381 -2.86 12.33 -13.83
C ASP A 381 -2.07 11.52 -12.79
N LEU A 382 -2.72 10.58 -12.10
CA LEU A 382 -2.07 9.73 -11.09
C LEU A 382 -0.99 8.80 -11.68
N TYR A 383 -1.16 8.38 -12.94
CA TYR A 383 -0.12 7.69 -13.69
C TYR A 383 1.13 8.56 -13.85
N THR A 384 0.98 9.83 -14.25
CA THR A 384 2.11 10.75 -14.43
C THR A 384 2.87 11.01 -13.11
N VAL A 385 2.18 10.98 -11.96
CA VAL A 385 2.82 11.05 -10.63
C VAL A 385 3.74 9.85 -10.39
N ALA A 386 3.27 8.63 -10.62
CA ALA A 386 4.09 7.44 -10.46
C ALA A 386 5.26 7.36 -11.45
N ARG A 387 5.06 7.79 -12.71
CA ARG A 387 6.16 7.93 -13.69
C ARG A 387 7.22 8.92 -13.20
N THR A 388 6.80 10.04 -12.61
CA THR A 388 7.71 11.04 -12.03
C THR A 388 8.48 10.50 -10.83
N LEU A 389 7.81 9.79 -9.91
CA LEU A 389 8.46 9.12 -8.77
C LEU A 389 9.48 8.07 -9.23
N ALA A 390 9.15 7.27 -10.25
CA ALA A 390 10.07 6.29 -10.83
C ALA A 390 11.32 6.96 -11.44
N VAL A 391 11.14 8.03 -12.22
CA VAL A 391 12.27 8.80 -12.79
C VAL A 391 13.14 9.39 -11.69
N LEU A 392 12.57 9.89 -10.58
CA LEU A 392 13.34 10.49 -9.49
C LEU A 392 14.17 9.46 -8.70
N THR A 393 13.62 8.27 -8.42
CA THR A 393 14.14 7.33 -7.41
C THR A 393 15.16 6.30 -7.90
N PHE A 394 15.25 6.02 -9.20
CA PHE A 394 16.30 5.17 -9.76
C PHE A 394 16.75 5.66 -11.14
N ASP A 395 17.85 5.12 -11.65
CA ASP A 395 18.34 5.47 -12.99
C ASP A 395 17.48 4.80 -14.08
N PHE A 396 16.32 5.39 -14.36
CA PHE A 396 15.30 4.84 -15.25
C PHE A 396 15.68 4.98 -16.75
N GLN A 397 16.77 4.34 -17.15
CA GLN A 397 17.25 4.36 -18.53
C GLN A 397 16.21 3.79 -19.50
N GLY A 398 15.94 4.53 -20.57
CA GLY A 398 14.99 4.14 -21.62
C GLY A 398 13.50 4.34 -21.30
N TYR A 399 13.15 5.11 -20.26
CA TYR A 399 11.75 5.40 -19.91
C TYR A 399 10.93 6.11 -21.01
N THR A 400 11.59 6.71 -22.01
CA THR A 400 10.96 7.39 -23.16
C THR A 400 10.95 6.56 -24.45
N ASN A 401 11.49 5.33 -24.45
CA ASN A 401 11.58 4.52 -25.68
C ASN A 401 11.48 2.98 -25.49
N VAL A 402 12.07 2.42 -24.44
CA VAL A 402 12.00 0.98 -24.11
C VAL A 402 10.87 0.73 -23.12
N PHE A 403 10.80 1.56 -22.08
CA PHE A 403 9.86 1.44 -20.97
C PHE A 403 8.81 2.56 -21.01
N VAL A 404 8.27 2.87 -22.19
CA VAL A 404 7.32 3.98 -22.40
C VAL A 404 6.13 3.85 -21.46
N ASP A 405 5.45 2.69 -21.52
CA ASP A 405 4.20 2.43 -20.79
C ASP A 405 4.36 1.41 -19.65
N SER A 406 5.60 1.07 -19.28
CA SER A 406 5.89 -0.02 -18.33
C SER A 406 7.04 0.31 -17.37
N LEU A 407 7.15 -0.46 -16.28
CA LEU A 407 8.25 -0.40 -15.32
C LEU A 407 9.24 -1.57 -15.54
N PRO A 408 10.54 -1.37 -15.27
CA PRO A 408 11.54 -2.44 -15.34
C PRO A 408 11.25 -3.56 -14.35
N ASP A 409 12.00 -4.65 -14.45
CA ASP A 409 11.82 -5.80 -13.57
C ASP A 409 12.31 -5.51 -12.13
N PRO A 410 11.52 -5.81 -11.08
CA PRO A 410 11.91 -5.54 -9.69
C PRO A 410 13.19 -6.27 -9.28
N ASP A 411 13.47 -7.45 -9.84
CA ASP A 411 14.68 -8.18 -9.51
C ASP A 411 15.94 -7.52 -10.13
N THR A 412 15.78 -6.52 -11.01
CA THR A 412 16.88 -5.68 -11.54
C THR A 412 17.09 -4.36 -10.80
N ILE A 413 16.05 -3.77 -10.21
CA ILE A 413 16.12 -2.46 -9.53
C ILE A 413 16.21 -2.63 -8.01
N GLU A 414 17.33 -2.21 -7.42
CA GLU A 414 17.58 -2.33 -5.97
C GLU A 414 16.48 -1.66 -5.11
N VAL A 415 16.07 -0.45 -5.49
CA VAL A 415 14.97 0.30 -4.85
C VAL A 415 13.68 -0.53 -4.75
N PHE A 416 13.36 -1.32 -5.78
CA PHE A 416 12.13 -2.13 -5.82
C PHE A 416 12.23 -3.38 -4.95
N ARG A 417 13.43 -3.94 -4.75
CA ARG A 417 13.67 -5.06 -3.81
C ARG A 417 13.66 -4.59 -2.36
N THR A 418 14.26 -3.42 -2.09
CA THR A 418 14.36 -2.86 -0.74
C THR A 418 13.02 -2.32 -0.25
N TYR A 419 12.24 -1.66 -1.11
CA TYR A 419 10.97 -1.03 -0.75
C TYR A 419 9.82 -1.60 -1.60
N GLU A 420 9.36 -2.80 -1.23
CA GLU A 420 8.29 -3.52 -1.94
C GLU A 420 6.99 -2.70 -2.01
N SER A 421 6.62 -2.01 -0.92
CA SER A 421 5.42 -1.18 -0.84
C SER A 421 5.48 -0.01 -1.84
N PHE A 422 6.63 0.64 -1.98
CA PHE A 422 6.86 1.68 -2.99
C PHE A 422 6.75 1.10 -4.42
N TYR A 423 7.33 -0.06 -4.68
CA TYR A 423 7.18 -0.73 -5.98
C TYR A 423 5.71 -1.06 -6.29
N ARG A 424 4.96 -1.62 -5.33
CA ARG A 424 3.52 -1.91 -5.49
C ARG A 424 2.70 -0.65 -5.74
N LEU A 425 2.99 0.45 -5.07
CA LEU A 425 2.37 1.76 -5.33
C LEU A 425 2.61 2.24 -6.76
N LEU A 426 3.86 2.14 -7.25
CA LEU A 426 4.19 2.49 -8.63
C LEU A 426 3.46 1.58 -9.63
N VAL A 427 3.37 0.27 -9.37
CA VAL A 427 2.64 -0.67 -10.24
C VAL A 427 1.15 -0.34 -10.25
N ARG A 428 0.49 -0.15 -9.10
CA ARG A 428 -0.94 0.19 -9.05
C ARG A 428 -1.23 1.49 -9.79
N ALA A 429 -0.44 2.53 -9.57
CA ALA A 429 -0.62 3.80 -10.27
C ALA A 429 -0.27 3.75 -11.77
N THR A 430 0.50 2.75 -12.22
CA THR A 430 0.84 2.54 -13.64
C THR A 430 0.14 1.35 -14.30
N ASP A 431 -0.93 0.82 -13.70
CA ASP A 431 -1.71 -0.27 -14.30
C ASP A 431 -2.27 0.16 -15.68
N PRO A 432 -2.13 -0.66 -16.75
CA PRO A 432 -2.70 -0.37 -18.05
C PRO A 432 -4.23 -0.16 -18.06
N ASP A 433 -4.96 -0.76 -17.10
CA ASP A 433 -6.38 -0.53 -16.89
C ASP A 433 -6.57 0.65 -15.91
N PRO A 434 -7.06 1.83 -16.37
CA PRO A 434 -7.21 3.00 -15.52
C PRO A 434 -8.17 2.76 -14.34
N ALA A 435 -9.09 1.79 -14.43
CA ALA A 435 -10.02 1.46 -13.35
C ALA A 435 -9.37 0.69 -12.18
N ARG A 436 -8.11 0.24 -12.31
CA ARG A 436 -7.34 -0.46 -11.26
C ARG A 436 -6.39 0.45 -10.49
N ARG A 437 -6.17 1.67 -10.99
CA ARG A 437 -5.32 2.69 -10.35
C ARG A 437 -5.98 3.20 -9.06
N PHE A 438 -5.34 4.15 -8.41
CA PHE A 438 -5.96 4.88 -7.31
C PHE A 438 -7.18 5.67 -7.81
N ALA A 439 -8.29 5.68 -7.08
CA ALA A 439 -9.52 6.36 -7.50
C ALA A 439 -9.45 7.88 -7.34
N SER A 440 -8.54 8.39 -6.51
CA SER A 440 -8.33 9.82 -6.30
C SER A 440 -6.88 10.14 -5.90
N ALA A 441 -6.49 11.41 -6.06
CA ALA A 441 -5.21 11.91 -5.56
C ALA A 441 -5.10 11.79 -4.02
N ALA A 442 -6.21 11.92 -3.30
CA ALA A 442 -6.24 11.75 -1.84
C ALA A 442 -5.92 10.30 -1.42
N GLU A 443 -6.52 9.31 -2.07
CA GLU A 443 -6.23 7.88 -1.84
C GLU A 443 -4.74 7.57 -2.11
N MET A 444 -4.21 8.07 -3.24
CA MET A 444 -2.81 7.89 -3.58
C MET A 444 -1.86 8.59 -2.60
N ALA A 445 -2.20 9.80 -2.13
CA ALA A 445 -1.40 10.56 -1.17
C ALA A 445 -1.34 9.87 0.20
N GLU A 446 -2.46 9.32 0.67
CA GLU A 446 -2.50 8.56 1.92
C GLU A 446 -1.64 7.29 1.83
N GLN A 447 -1.82 6.50 0.76
CA GLN A 447 -1.03 5.28 0.57
C GLN A 447 0.47 5.59 0.37
N LEU A 448 0.82 6.68 -0.34
CA LEU A 448 2.19 7.17 -0.45
C LEU A 448 2.77 7.64 0.89
N THR A 449 1.93 8.20 1.77
CA THR A 449 2.33 8.57 3.14
C THR A 449 2.57 7.33 4.02
N GLY A 450 1.78 6.27 3.86
CA GLY A 450 2.03 4.96 4.49
C GLY A 450 3.36 4.34 4.03
N VAL A 451 3.61 4.34 2.72
CA VAL A 451 4.90 3.93 2.13
C VAL A 451 6.05 4.79 2.66
N LEU A 452 5.88 6.11 2.76
CA LEU A 452 6.90 7.02 3.27
C LEU A 452 7.29 6.69 4.74
N ARG A 453 6.30 6.41 5.59
CA ARG A 453 6.54 5.99 6.99
C ARG A 453 7.38 4.73 7.07
N GLU A 454 7.08 3.74 6.22
CA GLU A 454 7.84 2.48 6.12
C GLU A 454 9.29 2.72 5.67
N VAL A 455 9.50 3.48 4.59
CA VAL A 455 10.84 3.83 4.07
C VAL A 455 11.68 4.52 5.16
N VAL A 456 11.13 5.56 5.81
CA VAL A 456 11.83 6.31 6.87
C VAL A 456 12.09 5.44 8.10
N ALA A 457 11.17 4.55 8.47
CA ALA A 457 11.34 3.66 9.62
C ALA A 457 12.49 2.65 9.37
N LEU A 458 12.54 2.05 8.19
CA LEU A 458 13.62 1.14 7.79
C LEU A 458 14.99 1.83 7.74
N GLN A 459 15.06 3.05 7.20
CA GLN A 459 16.32 3.80 7.10
C GLN A 459 16.84 4.30 8.45
N THR A 460 15.95 4.82 9.30
CA THR A 460 16.35 5.47 10.56
C THR A 460 16.37 4.53 11.77
N GLY A 461 15.81 3.33 11.64
CA GLY A 461 15.57 2.40 12.76
C GLY A 461 14.59 2.97 13.80
N ARG A 462 13.85 4.04 13.49
CA ARG A 462 12.90 4.70 14.38
C ARG A 462 11.47 4.52 13.84
N PRO A 463 10.58 3.86 14.58
CA PRO A 463 9.23 3.62 14.10
C PRO A 463 8.43 4.90 13.85
N ARG A 464 7.53 4.84 12.88
CA ARG A 464 6.67 5.94 12.40
C ARG A 464 5.20 5.52 12.43
N PRO A 465 4.64 5.21 13.62
CA PRO A 465 3.30 4.65 13.78
C PRO A 465 2.21 5.62 13.35
N ALA A 466 1.06 5.10 12.91
CA ALA A 466 -0.08 5.91 12.51
C ALA A 466 -1.41 5.15 12.49
N LEU A 467 -2.51 5.88 12.68
CA LEU A 467 -3.85 5.34 12.51
C LEU A 467 -4.19 5.20 11.02
N SER A 468 -4.59 4.00 10.60
CA SER A 468 -5.16 3.73 9.27
C SER A 468 -6.59 4.28 9.18
N THR A 469 -6.96 4.80 8.00
CA THR A 469 -8.37 5.12 7.65
C THR A 469 -9.12 3.91 7.10
N LEU A 470 -8.42 2.89 6.60
CA LEU A 470 -9.02 1.68 6.03
C LEU A 470 -9.23 0.58 7.06
N PHE A 471 -8.37 0.50 8.07
CA PHE A 471 -8.42 -0.50 9.13
C PHE A 471 -8.54 0.12 10.53
N GLY A 472 -9.15 -0.63 11.44
CA GLY A 472 -9.05 -0.39 12.89
C GLY A 472 -7.66 -0.77 13.43
N ALA A 473 -7.45 -0.53 14.73
CA ALA A 473 -6.27 -1.02 15.43
C ALA A 473 -6.29 -2.56 15.56
N GLU A 474 -5.15 -3.14 15.95
CA GLU A 474 -5.07 -4.55 16.37
C GLU A 474 -6.04 -4.82 17.51
N LEU A 475 -6.89 -5.86 17.38
CA LEU A 475 -7.95 -6.14 18.36
C LEU A 475 -7.42 -6.74 19.67
N ARG A 476 -6.41 -7.62 19.56
CA ARG A 476 -5.79 -8.40 20.65
C ARG A 476 -4.55 -9.12 20.12
N VAL A 477 -3.64 -9.52 21.01
CA VAL A 477 -2.56 -10.47 20.69
C VAL A 477 -2.88 -11.83 21.31
N VAL A 478 -2.92 -12.89 20.51
CA VAL A 478 -3.32 -14.24 20.95
C VAL A 478 -2.15 -15.19 21.24
N ASP A 479 -1.04 -15.09 20.49
CA ASP A 479 0.10 -16.04 20.58
C ASP A 479 1.28 -15.53 21.44
N THR A 480 1.00 -14.98 22.62
CA THR A 480 2.07 -14.44 23.49
C THR A 480 2.92 -15.51 24.18
N GLU A 481 2.42 -16.75 24.29
CA GLU A 481 3.15 -17.88 24.88
C GLU A 481 3.94 -18.66 23.82
N LEU A 482 5.15 -18.20 23.49
CA LEU A 482 5.95 -18.78 22.39
C LEU A 482 6.38 -20.25 22.59
N PHE A 483 6.47 -20.73 23.82
CA PHE A 483 6.96 -22.07 24.16
C PHE A 483 5.88 -22.89 24.83
N ALA A 484 5.76 -24.16 24.45
CA ALA A 484 4.80 -25.10 25.07
C ALA A 484 5.00 -25.20 26.60
N PRO A 485 3.96 -25.48 27.40
CA PRO A 485 4.09 -25.70 28.84
C PRO A 485 5.15 -26.76 29.16
N GLN A 486 6.00 -26.48 30.16
CA GLN A 486 7.06 -27.41 30.53
C GLN A 486 6.49 -28.53 31.41
N THR A 487 6.37 -29.73 30.83
CA THR A 487 5.91 -30.95 31.51
C THR A 487 7.04 -31.72 32.19
N ASP A 488 8.26 -31.60 31.65
CA ASP A 488 9.45 -32.32 32.10
C ASP A 488 10.12 -31.58 33.27
N ASP A 489 10.76 -32.29 34.20
CA ASP A 489 11.46 -31.67 35.35
C ASP A 489 12.50 -30.61 34.89
N VAL A 490 12.62 -29.51 35.64
CA VAL A 490 13.39 -28.31 35.23
C VAL A 490 14.90 -28.49 35.12
N SER A 491 15.42 -29.64 35.55
CA SER A 491 16.84 -30.00 35.50
C SER A 491 16.95 -31.48 35.14
N GLN A 492 17.58 -31.76 34.00
CA GLN A 492 17.76 -33.11 33.44
C GLN A 492 18.85 -33.89 34.18
N LEU A 493 19.85 -33.21 34.76
CA LEU A 493 20.99 -33.82 35.46
C LEU A 493 20.84 -33.77 36.99
N GLY A 494 20.05 -32.83 37.50
CA GLY A 494 19.92 -32.56 38.93
C GLY A 494 18.90 -33.41 39.67
N GLY A 495 17.92 -34.00 38.97
CA GLY A 495 16.88 -34.84 39.55
C GLY A 495 17.45 -36.07 40.28
N ARG A 496 16.78 -36.51 41.35
CA ARG A 496 17.13 -37.73 42.07
C ARG A 496 15.93 -38.65 42.17
N ASP A 497 16.15 -39.95 41.99
CA ASP A 497 15.14 -40.97 42.26
C ASP A 497 14.78 -40.99 43.75
N THR A 498 13.65 -40.38 44.09
CA THR A 498 12.95 -40.59 45.36
C THR A 498 12.23 -41.93 45.30
N GLY A 499 12.98 -43.01 45.54
CA GLY A 499 12.51 -44.38 45.30
C GLY A 499 11.22 -44.77 46.06
N SER A 500 10.09 -44.73 45.36
CA SER A 500 8.77 -45.21 45.79
C SER A 500 8.33 -46.41 44.95
N GLY A 501 8.85 -47.61 45.27
CA GLY A 501 8.60 -48.77 44.40
C GLY A 501 9.13 -50.13 44.87
N ARG A 502 9.02 -50.48 46.15
CA ARG A 502 9.24 -51.88 46.60
C ARG A 502 8.03 -52.76 46.25
N GLY A 503 7.85 -53.06 44.97
CA GLY A 503 7.00 -54.16 44.48
C GLY A 503 7.82 -55.44 44.34
N GLY A 504 7.38 -56.54 44.96
CA GLY A 504 8.09 -57.83 44.92
C GLY A 504 8.06 -58.50 43.53
N PRO A 505 9.05 -59.37 43.21
CA PRO A 505 9.17 -59.96 41.88
C PRO A 505 8.19 -61.12 41.68
N LEU A 506 7.30 -61.01 40.70
CA LEU A 506 6.52 -62.15 40.19
C LEU A 506 6.78 -62.39 38.71
N GLY A 507 7.16 -63.63 38.43
CA GLY A 507 7.80 -64.06 37.19
C GLY A 507 6.98 -63.88 35.91
N ARG A 508 7.72 -63.64 34.82
CA ARG A 508 7.28 -63.90 33.44
C ARG A 508 6.60 -65.27 33.34
N ARG A 509 5.37 -65.32 32.82
CA ARG A 509 4.87 -66.52 32.13
C ARG A 509 4.02 -66.16 30.93
N LYS A 510 4.39 -66.71 29.76
CA LYS A 510 3.63 -66.61 28.50
C LYS A 510 2.28 -67.31 28.66
N GLY A 511 1.22 -66.72 28.11
CA GLY A 511 -0.08 -67.37 27.87
C GLY A 511 -0.64 -66.91 26.52
N ARG A 512 -0.94 -67.83 25.61
CA ARG A 512 -1.31 -67.57 24.21
C ARG A 512 -2.59 -68.33 23.87
N GLY A 513 -3.66 -67.60 23.53
CA GLY A 513 -4.82 -68.12 22.80
C GLY A 513 -5.82 -68.97 23.59
N GLY A 514 -7.11 -68.85 23.22
CA GLY A 514 -8.22 -69.63 23.78
C GLY A 514 -9.58 -69.02 23.43
N ARG A 515 -10.15 -69.41 22.28
CA ARG A 515 -11.54 -69.06 21.88
C ARG A 515 -12.52 -70.03 22.55
N THR A 516 -13.76 -69.57 22.81
CA THR A 516 -15.06 -70.11 22.30
C THR A 516 -16.20 -70.11 23.33
N ALA A 517 -17.38 -69.63 22.89
CA ALA A 517 -18.77 -70.06 23.19
C ALA A 517 -19.23 -70.35 24.65
N GLY A 518 -20.48 -70.07 25.07
CA GLY A 518 -21.60 -69.35 24.44
C GLY A 518 -23.00 -69.93 24.79
N ILE A 519 -24.01 -69.05 25.02
CA ILE A 519 -25.47 -69.26 24.79
C ILE A 519 -26.19 -70.22 25.82
N PRO A 520 -27.49 -70.06 26.21
CA PRO A 520 -28.37 -68.89 26.45
C PRO A 520 -29.30 -68.99 27.71
N ALA A 521 -30.11 -67.96 27.98
CA ALA A 521 -31.55 -68.04 28.40
C ALA A 521 -32.11 -66.59 28.46
N GLN A 522 -33.00 -66.13 27.57
CA GLN A 522 -34.47 -66.32 27.50
C GLN A 522 -35.30 -65.75 28.67
N GLY A 523 -36.30 -64.92 28.33
CA GLY A 523 -37.35 -64.41 29.23
C GLY A 523 -37.73 -62.95 28.95
N GLY A 524 -38.78 -62.71 28.16
CA GLY A 524 -39.23 -61.36 27.80
C GLY A 524 -40.46 -60.87 28.60
N GLY A 525 -40.75 -59.57 28.51
CA GLY A 525 -41.96 -58.95 29.06
C GLY A 525 -41.97 -57.44 28.78
N ALA A 526 -43.04 -56.92 28.17
CA ALA A 526 -43.15 -55.53 27.75
C ALA A 526 -43.92 -54.66 28.76
N GLY A 527 -43.63 -53.36 28.82
CA GLY A 527 -44.41 -52.37 29.59
C GLY A 527 -43.73 -51.01 29.72
N GLN A 528 -44.21 -50.01 28.98
CA GLN A 528 -44.06 -48.59 29.34
C GLN A 528 -44.95 -48.30 30.59
N VAL A 529 -44.79 -47.28 31.43
CA VAL A 529 -44.80 -45.82 31.13
C VAL A 529 -44.28 -45.00 32.35
N HIS A 530 -43.51 -43.93 32.08
CA HIS A 530 -43.19 -42.69 32.84
C HIS A 530 -42.62 -42.63 34.29
N GLY A 531 -41.69 -41.67 34.45
CA GLY A 531 -41.31 -40.97 35.69
C GLY A 531 -40.03 -41.50 36.35
N GLY A 532 -38.98 -40.73 36.64
CA GLY A 532 -38.69 -39.32 36.40
C GLY A 532 -37.39 -38.90 37.12
N THR A 533 -36.76 -37.80 36.70
CA THR A 533 -35.59 -37.11 37.34
C THR A 533 -34.27 -37.89 37.49
N ALA A 534 -33.21 -37.36 36.88
CA ALA A 534 -31.80 -37.61 37.22
C ALA A 534 -31.06 -36.24 37.30
N PRO A 535 -30.11 -36.04 38.23
CA PRO A 535 -29.53 -34.73 38.49
C PRO A 535 -28.40 -34.33 37.53
N VAL A 536 -28.28 -33.02 37.31
CA VAL A 536 -27.22 -32.37 36.52
C VAL A 536 -25.97 -32.11 37.39
N ALA A 537 -24.78 -32.32 36.84
CA ALA A 537 -23.51 -31.99 37.50
C ALA A 537 -23.14 -30.50 37.32
N PRO A 538 -22.53 -29.84 38.32
CA PRO A 538 -22.24 -28.41 38.28
C PRO A 538 -21.01 -28.06 37.42
N GLY A 539 -21.06 -26.90 36.77
CA GLY A 539 -20.04 -26.40 35.84
C GLY A 539 -18.92 -25.58 36.48
N ALA A 540 -18.01 -25.11 35.61
CA ALA A 540 -16.82 -24.35 35.98
C ALA A 540 -17.12 -22.89 36.40
N VAL A 541 -16.23 -22.34 37.23
CA VAL A 541 -16.31 -20.97 37.77
C VAL A 541 -15.27 -20.08 37.07
N THR A 542 -15.71 -18.92 36.59
CA THR A 542 -14.84 -17.81 36.16
C THR A 542 -14.68 -16.79 37.31
N PRO A 543 -13.51 -16.15 37.49
CA PRO A 543 -13.37 -15.06 38.45
C PRO A 543 -13.74 -13.72 37.82
N ALA A 544 -14.71 -13.02 38.42
CA ALA A 544 -14.99 -11.62 38.12
C ALA A 544 -14.05 -10.70 38.93
N VAL A 545 -13.62 -9.59 38.33
CA VAL A 545 -12.84 -8.55 39.00
C VAL A 545 -13.76 -7.41 39.38
N ALA A 546 -13.78 -7.03 40.66
CA ALA A 546 -14.49 -5.87 41.17
C ALA A 546 -13.54 -5.03 42.04
N GLY A 547 -13.55 -3.71 41.83
CA GLY A 547 -12.73 -2.76 42.59
C GLY A 547 -13.39 -1.39 42.63
N ALA A 548 -14.13 -1.12 43.70
CA ALA A 548 -14.69 0.20 44.01
C ALA A 548 -13.87 0.87 45.11
N LEU A 549 -13.79 2.21 45.10
CA LEU A 549 -13.20 3.03 46.17
C LEU A 549 -14.17 4.15 46.60
N PRO A 550 -14.07 4.66 47.84
CA PRO A 550 -15.19 5.32 48.53
C PRO A 550 -15.17 6.86 48.49
N VAL A 551 -16.27 7.45 48.99
CA VAL A 551 -16.52 8.90 49.10
C VAL A 551 -16.37 9.37 50.56
N GLY A 552 -15.85 10.58 50.79
CA GLY A 552 -16.06 11.28 52.07
C GLY A 552 -15.28 12.58 52.32
N ALA A 553 -16.04 13.68 52.45
CA ALA A 553 -15.76 14.93 53.19
C ALA A 553 -15.37 16.22 52.41
N GLN A 554 -15.90 17.33 52.94
CA GLN A 554 -15.97 18.70 52.39
C GLN A 554 -15.08 19.67 53.21
N PRO A 555 -14.80 20.94 52.79
CA PRO A 555 -15.74 22.03 53.11
C PRO A 555 -15.77 23.32 52.23
N SER A 556 -16.90 24.05 52.33
CA SER A 556 -17.09 25.53 52.23
C SER A 556 -16.85 26.33 50.92
N GLY A 557 -17.89 27.07 50.48
CA GLY A 557 -17.84 28.14 49.45
C GLY A 557 -17.42 29.52 50.01
N PRO A 558 -17.72 30.69 49.36
CA PRO A 558 -18.97 31.09 48.67
C PRO A 558 -18.75 31.70 47.25
N ALA A 559 -19.70 32.30 46.50
CA ALA A 559 -21.15 32.10 46.26
C ALA A 559 -21.65 33.05 45.12
N GLY A 560 -22.83 32.77 44.53
CA GLY A 560 -23.57 33.65 43.58
C GLY A 560 -23.39 33.32 42.08
N GLY A 561 -24.42 33.26 41.23
CA GLY A 561 -25.87 33.29 41.45
C GLY A 561 -26.64 33.87 40.25
N HIS A 562 -27.54 33.09 39.62
CA HIS A 562 -28.86 33.48 39.02
C HIS A 562 -29.42 32.34 38.11
N ALA A 563 -30.75 32.16 38.10
CA ALA A 563 -31.52 31.18 37.29
C ALA A 563 -32.16 31.89 36.05
N ALA A 564 -32.89 31.32 35.08
CA ALA A 564 -33.46 29.99 34.74
C ALA A 564 -33.65 29.94 33.18
N GLY A 565 -34.30 28.98 32.48
CA GLY A 565 -34.97 27.70 32.81
C GLY A 565 -35.92 27.21 31.66
N ALA A 566 -36.29 25.92 31.68
CA ALA A 566 -37.41 25.24 30.95
C ALA A 566 -37.48 25.21 29.39
N ALA A 567 -37.25 24.00 28.84
CA ALA A 567 -38.04 23.17 27.89
C ALA A 567 -38.86 23.76 26.69
N PRO A 568 -39.06 22.99 25.59
CA PRO A 568 -39.52 23.51 24.28
C PRO A 568 -41.04 23.40 24.00
N LEU A 569 -41.49 24.13 22.96
CA LEU A 569 -42.85 24.09 22.38
C LEU A 569 -42.82 23.78 20.87
N ALA A 570 -43.95 23.34 20.33
CA ALA A 570 -44.14 22.95 18.92
C ALA A 570 -45.47 23.49 18.34
N VAL A 571 -45.70 23.31 17.02
CA VAL A 571 -46.97 23.50 16.26
C VAL A 571 -47.32 24.98 15.94
N PRO A 572 -48.08 25.38 14.86
CA PRO A 572 -48.57 24.72 13.61
C PRO A 572 -48.15 25.42 12.27
N PRO A 573 -48.57 24.91 11.09
CA PRO A 573 -48.41 25.57 9.77
C PRO A 573 -49.62 26.43 9.33
N THR A 574 -49.45 27.25 8.28
CA THR A 574 -50.50 28.13 7.69
C THR A 574 -50.66 27.99 6.16
N HIS A 575 -51.90 27.92 5.67
CA HIS A 575 -52.29 27.96 4.25
C HIS A 575 -52.71 29.36 3.77
N VAL A 576 -52.41 29.73 2.52
CA VAL A 576 -53.28 30.59 1.66
C VAL A 576 -53.19 30.14 0.18
N ARG A 577 -54.29 30.31 -0.57
CA ARG A 577 -54.53 30.02 -2.01
C ARG A 577 -53.73 30.98 -2.93
N GLY A 578 -53.54 30.79 -4.25
CA GLY A 578 -54.04 29.80 -5.22
C GLY A 578 -54.65 30.48 -6.48
N SER A 579 -54.23 30.10 -7.70
CA SER A 579 -54.86 30.44 -9.00
C SER A 579 -54.32 29.59 -10.16
N ALA A 580 -55.23 29.12 -11.03
CA ALA A 580 -54.98 28.46 -12.33
C ALA A 580 -56.10 28.89 -13.31
N PRO A 581 -55.95 28.74 -14.64
CA PRO A 581 -56.11 27.46 -15.36
C PRO A 581 -55.00 27.24 -16.43
N GLY A 582 -54.61 26.02 -16.84
CA GLY A 582 -55.37 24.99 -17.58
C GLY A 582 -54.81 24.91 -19.02
N GLY A 583 -54.69 23.78 -19.73
CA GLY A 583 -54.90 22.36 -19.44
C GLY A 583 -54.48 21.52 -20.67
N GLY A 584 -54.47 20.18 -20.58
CA GLY A 584 -54.23 19.29 -21.73
C GLY A 584 -53.27 18.13 -21.44
N ALA A 585 -53.81 16.90 -21.39
CA ALA A 585 -53.04 15.65 -21.28
C ALA A 585 -52.90 14.96 -22.65
N PRO A 586 -51.94 14.03 -22.78
CA PRO A 586 -52.22 12.81 -23.53
C PRO A 586 -51.84 11.52 -22.79
N LEU A 587 -52.33 10.41 -23.35
CA LEU A 587 -52.39 9.07 -22.77
C LEU A 587 -51.08 8.28 -22.91
N ALA A 588 -50.92 7.25 -22.06
CA ALA A 588 -49.86 6.25 -22.19
C ALA A 588 -50.12 5.29 -23.37
N TYR A 589 -49.05 4.92 -24.08
CA TYR A 589 -49.06 3.93 -25.16
C TYR A 589 -47.93 2.91 -24.94
N ALA A 590 -48.24 1.62 -25.08
CA ALA A 590 -47.29 0.52 -24.92
C ALA A 590 -46.96 -0.14 -26.27
N PRO A 591 -45.69 -0.45 -26.57
CA PRO A 591 -45.30 -1.26 -27.72
C PRO A 591 -45.06 -2.76 -27.36
N PRO A 592 -45.06 -3.67 -28.34
CA PRO A 592 -45.38 -5.10 -28.12
C PRO A 592 -44.17 -6.05 -28.00
N ALA A 593 -44.45 -7.27 -27.53
CA ALA A 593 -43.51 -8.38 -27.49
C ALA A 593 -43.46 -9.16 -28.81
N HIS A 594 -42.27 -9.58 -29.27
CA HIS A 594 -42.11 -10.62 -30.29
C HIS A 594 -40.79 -11.42 -30.19
N ALA A 595 -40.96 -12.74 -30.33
CA ALA A 595 -40.06 -13.73 -30.95
C ALA A 595 -38.62 -13.96 -30.40
N SER A 596 -38.45 -15.10 -29.74
CA SER A 596 -37.16 -15.75 -29.45
C SER A 596 -36.54 -16.38 -30.71
N VAL A 597 -35.21 -16.26 -30.89
CA VAL A 597 -34.43 -16.98 -31.91
C VAL A 597 -33.16 -17.57 -31.25
N PRO A 598 -32.80 -18.85 -31.47
CA PRO A 598 -31.72 -19.52 -30.74
C PRO A 598 -30.32 -19.30 -31.34
N ALA A 599 -29.29 -19.36 -30.48
CA ALA A 599 -27.87 -19.28 -30.85
C ALA A 599 -27.30 -20.63 -31.36
N PRO A 600 -26.22 -20.62 -32.16
CA PRO A 600 -25.74 -21.81 -32.89
C PRO A 600 -24.79 -22.73 -32.10
N ARG A 601 -24.76 -24.02 -32.48
CA ARG A 601 -23.79 -25.03 -32.02
C ARG A 601 -22.49 -25.03 -32.86
N PRO A 602 -21.32 -25.34 -32.27
CA PRO A 602 -20.16 -25.87 -32.99
C PRO A 602 -20.26 -27.41 -33.21
N PRO A 603 -19.46 -28.02 -34.10
CA PRO A 603 -19.77 -29.33 -34.72
C PRO A 603 -19.08 -30.57 -34.10
N ASP A 604 -19.67 -31.74 -34.38
CA ASP A 604 -19.10 -33.08 -34.11
C ASP A 604 -17.97 -33.47 -35.09
N GLN A 605 -16.94 -34.17 -34.60
CA GLN A 605 -16.16 -35.15 -35.39
C GLN A 605 -15.68 -36.38 -34.56
N ALA A 606 -16.33 -37.51 -34.82
CA ALA A 606 -15.76 -38.85 -35.09
C ALA A 606 -14.66 -39.52 -34.20
N SER A 607 -15.08 -40.61 -33.53
CA SER A 607 -14.57 -42.00 -33.74
C SER A 607 -13.17 -42.48 -33.26
N GLY A 608 -13.09 -42.97 -32.01
CA GLY A 608 -12.41 -44.22 -31.57
C GLY A 608 -10.87 -44.40 -31.73
N PRO A 609 -10.27 -45.53 -31.27
CA PRO A 609 -10.83 -46.69 -30.58
C PRO A 609 -10.32 -46.89 -29.12
N ALA A 610 -10.70 -48.01 -28.49
CA ALA A 610 -10.50 -48.29 -27.06
C ALA A 610 -9.33 -49.24 -26.72
N THR A 611 -8.83 -49.17 -25.48
CA THR A 611 -8.34 -50.31 -24.67
C THR A 611 -8.40 -49.96 -23.18
N GLY A 612 -8.82 -50.90 -22.32
CA GLY A 612 -8.89 -50.75 -20.85
C GLY A 612 -7.66 -51.35 -20.13
N PRO A 613 -7.75 -51.77 -18.84
CA PRO A 613 -8.95 -51.87 -18.00
C PRO A 613 -8.87 -51.20 -16.60
N TYR A 614 -10.01 -51.22 -15.91
CA TYR A 614 -10.17 -50.88 -14.49
C TYR A 614 -9.45 -51.86 -13.55
N ALA A 615 -9.08 -51.38 -12.36
CA ALA A 615 -9.01 -52.17 -11.14
C ALA A 615 -9.87 -51.50 -10.06
N THR A 616 -10.80 -52.24 -9.46
CA THR A 616 -11.74 -51.76 -8.45
C THR A 616 -11.23 -52.00 -7.02
N GLY A 617 -11.50 -51.06 -6.12
CA GLY A 617 -11.17 -51.15 -4.68
C GLY A 617 -12.24 -50.47 -3.83
N ALA A 618 -12.64 -51.12 -2.74
CA ALA A 618 -13.83 -50.81 -1.94
C ALA A 618 -13.63 -49.64 -0.92
N PRO A 619 -14.70 -49.06 -0.33
CA PRO A 619 -14.61 -47.81 0.42
C PRO A 619 -14.03 -47.98 1.83
N ALA A 620 -13.24 -47.00 2.27
CA ALA A 620 -12.71 -46.91 3.63
C ALA A 620 -13.72 -46.26 4.60
N GLY A 621 -13.70 -46.70 5.86
CA GLY A 621 -14.57 -46.20 6.94
C GLY A 621 -14.16 -44.84 7.52
N PRO A 622 -14.81 -44.39 8.61
CA PRO A 622 -14.73 -43.01 9.08
C PRO A 622 -13.34 -42.65 9.61
N TYR A 623 -12.83 -41.50 9.16
CA TYR A 623 -11.54 -40.95 9.58
C TYR A 623 -11.56 -40.50 11.04
N VAL A 624 -10.68 -41.08 11.86
CA VAL A 624 -10.25 -40.46 13.12
C VAL A 624 -9.33 -39.28 12.76
N ARG A 625 -9.75 -38.07 13.11
CA ARG A 625 -9.03 -36.83 12.77
C ARG A 625 -7.81 -36.66 13.68
N THR A 626 -6.63 -37.09 13.20
CA THR A 626 -5.35 -36.72 13.81
C THR A 626 -5.15 -35.20 13.74
N ALA A 627 -4.61 -34.60 14.80
CA ALA A 627 -4.28 -33.17 14.79
C ALA A 627 -3.29 -32.86 13.66
N PRO A 628 -3.44 -31.72 12.95
CA PRO A 628 -2.49 -31.33 11.92
C PRO A 628 -1.11 -31.08 12.55
N ALA A 629 -0.05 -31.45 11.84
CA ALA A 629 1.30 -31.00 12.20
C ALA A 629 1.36 -29.47 12.03
N GLY A 630 1.88 -28.77 13.03
CA GLY A 630 2.08 -27.32 12.95
C GLY A 630 3.15 -26.95 11.92
N PRO A 631 3.29 -25.65 11.57
CA PRO A 631 4.26 -25.18 10.57
C PRO A 631 5.71 -25.52 10.93
N TYR A 632 5.99 -25.69 12.22
CA TYR A 632 7.24 -26.23 12.74
C TYR A 632 7.16 -27.76 12.76
N GLY A 633 7.57 -28.38 11.66
CA GLY A 633 7.48 -29.84 11.47
C GLY A 633 8.26 -30.65 12.52
N PRO A 634 8.06 -31.98 12.60
CA PRO A 634 8.63 -32.84 13.65
C PRO A 634 10.17 -33.01 13.60
N GLY A 635 10.86 -32.28 12.73
CA GLY A 635 12.30 -32.40 12.47
C GLY A 635 13.13 -31.34 13.20
N GLY A 636 13.55 -31.66 14.43
CA GLY A 636 14.80 -31.14 15.03
C GLY A 636 14.76 -29.74 15.68
N GLY A 637 14.75 -29.72 17.02
CA GLY A 637 15.34 -28.62 17.79
C GLY A 637 14.49 -28.09 18.94
N VAL A 638 13.36 -27.45 18.63
CA VAL A 638 12.66 -26.55 19.57
C VAL A 638 11.15 -26.80 19.59
N ARG A 639 10.58 -27.12 20.76
CA ARG A 639 9.14 -27.28 21.02
C ARG A 639 8.50 -25.92 21.28
N LEU A 640 8.28 -25.18 20.19
CA LEU A 640 7.39 -24.01 20.18
C LEU A 640 5.96 -24.42 20.55
N ALA A 641 5.18 -23.46 21.06
CA ALA A 641 3.74 -23.66 21.23
C ALA A 641 3.05 -23.86 19.85
N PRO A 642 1.97 -24.66 19.78
CA PRO A 642 1.20 -24.77 18.54
C PRO A 642 0.56 -23.42 18.20
N PHE A 643 0.73 -22.97 16.96
CA PHE A 643 0.18 -21.71 16.46
C PHE A 643 -1.32 -21.83 16.17
N ASP A 644 -2.17 -21.04 16.84
CA ASP A 644 -3.63 -21.05 16.65
C ASP A 644 -4.04 -20.11 15.50
N ALA A 645 -3.70 -20.50 14.27
CA ALA A 645 -3.99 -19.71 13.07
C ALA A 645 -5.45 -19.18 12.98
N PRO A 646 -6.50 -19.96 13.34
CA PRO A 646 -7.86 -19.43 13.46
C PRO A 646 -8.02 -18.29 14.49
N ALA A 647 -7.45 -18.42 15.69
CA ALA A 647 -7.53 -17.35 16.69
C ALA A 647 -6.77 -16.08 16.24
N THR A 648 -5.65 -16.24 15.54
CA THR A 648 -4.80 -15.15 15.05
C THR A 648 -5.41 -14.45 13.83
N ALA A 649 -6.06 -15.18 12.93
CA ALA A 649 -6.90 -14.60 11.87
C ALA A 649 -8.08 -13.78 12.43
N LEU A 650 -8.61 -14.19 13.60
CA LEU A 650 -9.63 -13.45 14.35
C LEU A 650 -9.04 -12.38 15.30
N ALA A 651 -7.73 -12.20 15.33
CA ALA A 651 -7.04 -11.11 16.00
C ALA A 651 -6.64 -9.97 15.03
N LEU A 652 -6.56 -10.29 13.72
CA LEU A 652 -6.25 -9.33 12.66
C LEU A 652 -7.14 -8.07 12.71
N PRO A 653 -6.58 -6.90 12.31
CA PRO A 653 -7.34 -5.66 12.15
C PRO A 653 -8.60 -5.83 11.30
N VAL A 654 -9.64 -5.09 11.65
CA VAL A 654 -10.93 -5.12 10.96
C VAL A 654 -11.01 -3.92 10.02
N PRO A 655 -11.47 -4.08 8.76
CA PRO A 655 -11.83 -2.97 7.90
C PRO A 655 -12.76 -1.99 8.61
N ARG A 656 -12.55 -0.68 8.44
CA ARG A 656 -13.46 0.32 8.99
C ARG A 656 -14.80 0.28 8.27
N VAL A 657 -15.86 0.50 9.04
CA VAL A 657 -17.22 0.68 8.52
C VAL A 657 -17.25 1.98 7.72
N ASP A 658 -17.78 1.91 6.51
CA ASP A 658 -18.03 3.09 5.68
C ASP A 658 -19.01 4.05 6.39
N ALA A 659 -18.60 5.30 6.57
CA ALA A 659 -19.41 6.33 7.21
C ALA A 659 -20.63 6.74 6.39
N LEU A 660 -20.68 6.39 5.10
CA LEU A 660 -21.82 6.60 4.20
C LEU A 660 -22.80 5.41 4.18
N ASP A 661 -22.51 4.30 4.87
CA ASP A 661 -23.43 3.17 4.96
C ASP A 661 -24.69 3.55 5.77
N PRO A 662 -25.92 3.26 5.28
CA PRO A 662 -27.15 3.59 5.99
C PRO A 662 -27.25 3.02 7.42
N ASN A 663 -26.53 1.94 7.70
CA ASN A 663 -26.51 1.27 9.00
C ASN A 663 -25.26 1.63 9.85
N ALA A 664 -24.39 2.53 9.41
CA ALA A 664 -23.15 2.88 10.12
C ALA A 664 -23.38 3.30 11.59
N GLY A 665 -24.39 4.15 11.83
CA GLY A 665 -24.76 4.57 13.18
C GLY A 665 -25.33 3.46 14.06
N PHE A 666 -26.03 2.48 13.46
CA PHE A 666 -26.52 1.29 14.16
C PHE A 666 -25.36 0.36 14.53
N LEU A 667 -24.42 0.12 13.60
CA LEU A 667 -23.23 -0.70 13.81
C LEU A 667 -22.31 -0.12 14.89
N ALA A 668 -22.17 1.21 14.95
CA ALA A 668 -21.44 1.90 16.03
C ALA A 668 -22.04 1.63 17.43
N GLY A 669 -23.36 1.47 17.52
CA GLY A 669 -24.04 1.10 18.77
C GLY A 669 -23.80 -0.35 19.23
N LEU A 670 -23.30 -1.22 18.35
CA LEU A 670 -23.10 -2.66 18.60
C LEU A 670 -21.62 -3.08 18.71
N MET A 671 -20.70 -2.12 18.87
CA MET A 671 -19.26 -2.42 18.93
C MET A 671 -18.86 -3.34 20.09
N ALA A 672 -19.59 -3.29 21.21
CA ALA A 672 -19.32 -4.08 22.42
C ALA A 672 -20.23 -5.32 22.59
N SER A 673 -21.16 -5.57 21.65
CA SER A 673 -22.12 -6.68 21.73
C SER A 673 -21.44 -8.04 21.54
N ALA A 674 -21.91 -9.06 22.26
CA ALA A 674 -21.43 -10.43 22.05
C ALA A 674 -21.86 -10.94 20.65
N PRO A 675 -21.07 -11.81 19.97
CA PRO A 675 -21.36 -12.24 18.60
C PRO A 675 -22.79 -12.80 18.36
N ALA A 676 -23.35 -13.55 19.31
CA ALA A 676 -24.71 -14.10 19.20
C ALA A 676 -25.81 -13.02 19.31
N GLU A 677 -25.62 -12.04 20.19
CA GLU A 677 -26.52 -10.88 20.35
C GLU A 677 -26.43 -9.96 19.12
N LEU A 678 -25.20 -9.76 18.62
CA LEU A 678 -24.91 -9.01 17.41
C LEU A 678 -25.61 -9.61 16.18
N ILE A 679 -25.52 -10.92 15.94
CA ILE A 679 -26.25 -11.58 14.83
C ILE A 679 -27.76 -11.37 14.99
N THR A 680 -28.29 -11.54 16.21
CA THR A 680 -29.71 -11.33 16.49
C THR A 680 -30.14 -9.89 16.19
N ALA A 681 -29.34 -8.91 16.60
CA ALA A 681 -29.60 -7.49 16.33
C ALA A 681 -29.51 -7.18 14.82
N LEU A 682 -28.52 -7.71 14.10
CA LEU A 682 -28.36 -7.53 12.65
C LEU A 682 -29.58 -8.07 11.87
N HIS A 683 -30.20 -9.16 12.32
CA HIS A 683 -31.43 -9.70 11.71
C HIS A 683 -32.68 -8.85 11.97
N THR A 684 -32.62 -7.82 12.82
CA THR A 684 -33.70 -6.82 12.99
C THR A 684 -33.58 -5.62 12.04
N VAL A 685 -32.47 -5.48 11.32
CA VAL A 685 -32.24 -4.34 10.40
C VAL A 685 -33.20 -4.43 9.20
N PRO A 686 -34.02 -3.39 8.91
CA PRO A 686 -35.02 -3.47 7.86
C PRO A 686 -34.47 -3.66 6.44
N VAL A 687 -33.26 -3.15 6.17
CA VAL A 687 -32.56 -3.27 4.88
C VAL A 687 -31.10 -3.64 5.15
N PRO A 688 -30.68 -4.91 4.91
CA PRO A 688 -29.30 -5.31 5.12
C PRO A 688 -28.38 -4.63 4.10
N SER A 689 -27.37 -3.94 4.60
CA SER A 689 -26.28 -3.35 3.81
C SER A 689 -25.09 -4.30 3.65
N LEU A 690 -24.08 -3.90 2.87
CA LEU A 690 -22.81 -4.63 2.81
C LEU A 690 -22.16 -4.72 4.20
N GLU A 691 -22.08 -3.60 4.92
CA GLU A 691 -21.44 -3.53 6.24
C GLU A 691 -22.11 -4.45 7.27
N THR A 692 -23.45 -4.48 7.32
CA THR A 692 -24.18 -5.40 8.22
C THR A 692 -23.87 -6.87 7.93
N ARG A 693 -23.70 -7.25 6.66
CA ARG A 693 -23.39 -8.62 6.25
C ARG A 693 -21.93 -9.00 6.49
N LEU A 694 -20.99 -8.07 6.29
CA LEU A 694 -19.59 -8.25 6.68
C LEU A 694 -19.45 -8.42 8.21
N ARG A 695 -20.23 -7.66 8.98
CA ARG A 695 -20.27 -7.79 10.45
C ARG A 695 -20.90 -9.11 10.91
N GLU A 696 -21.95 -9.59 10.25
CA GLU A 696 -22.52 -10.92 10.50
C GLU A 696 -21.51 -12.04 10.18
N LEU A 697 -20.85 -11.97 9.02
CA LEU A 697 -19.81 -12.91 8.61
C LEU A 697 -18.70 -13.03 9.68
N ARG A 698 -18.20 -11.90 10.18
CA ARG A 698 -17.20 -11.89 11.26
C ARG A 698 -17.72 -12.52 12.55
N ALA A 699 -18.95 -12.19 12.96
CA ALA A 699 -19.56 -12.75 14.17
C ALA A 699 -19.70 -14.29 14.10
N ARG A 700 -20.07 -14.83 12.93
CA ARG A 700 -20.15 -16.28 12.69
C ARG A 700 -18.79 -16.98 12.78
N LEU A 701 -17.73 -16.36 12.25
CA LEU A 701 -16.37 -16.88 12.40
C LEU A 701 -15.92 -16.87 13.88
N GLU A 702 -16.24 -15.82 14.63
CA GLU A 702 -15.94 -15.70 16.07
C GLU A 702 -16.70 -16.74 16.91
N MET A 703 -17.93 -17.10 16.52
CA MET A 703 -18.72 -18.20 17.10
C MET A 703 -18.25 -19.59 16.68
N ARG A 704 -17.22 -19.71 15.84
CA ARG A 704 -16.72 -20.98 15.25
C ARG A 704 -17.80 -21.72 14.43
N GLU A 705 -18.58 -20.98 13.64
CA GLU A 705 -19.53 -21.49 12.64
C GLU A 705 -18.99 -21.40 11.20
N PRO A 706 -17.89 -22.10 10.83
CA PRO A 706 -17.21 -21.90 9.55
C PRO A 706 -18.12 -22.18 8.34
N ASP A 707 -18.98 -23.20 8.40
CA ASP A 707 -19.88 -23.53 7.29
C ASP A 707 -20.92 -22.42 7.02
N ALA A 708 -21.36 -21.71 8.07
CA ALA A 708 -22.29 -20.59 7.93
C ALA A 708 -21.58 -19.34 7.41
N ALA A 709 -20.35 -19.10 7.88
CA ALA A 709 -19.49 -18.03 7.38
C ALA A 709 -19.15 -18.22 5.89
N VAL A 710 -18.73 -19.42 5.47
CA VAL A 710 -18.42 -19.71 4.06
C VAL A 710 -19.63 -19.47 3.16
N ARG A 711 -20.84 -19.90 3.56
CA ARG A 711 -22.07 -19.61 2.78
C ARG A 711 -22.34 -18.10 2.65
N ALA A 712 -22.22 -17.35 3.75
CA ALA A 712 -22.40 -15.90 3.72
C ALA A 712 -21.35 -15.20 2.83
N LEU A 713 -20.10 -15.65 2.88
CA LEU A 713 -19.03 -15.17 2.01
C LEU A 713 -19.32 -15.46 0.53
N THR A 714 -19.72 -16.68 0.16
CA THR A 714 -20.05 -17.00 -1.24
C THR A 714 -21.18 -16.13 -1.80
N THR A 715 -22.18 -15.77 -0.98
CA THR A 715 -23.21 -14.81 -1.37
C THR A 715 -22.62 -13.41 -1.59
N LEU A 716 -21.76 -12.93 -0.69
CA LEU A 716 -21.09 -11.64 -0.83
C LEU A 716 -20.16 -11.57 -2.04
N GLU A 717 -19.39 -12.63 -2.32
CA GLU A 717 -18.55 -12.73 -3.52
C GLU A 717 -19.37 -12.71 -4.83
N GLY A 718 -20.60 -13.23 -4.82
CA GLY A 718 -21.49 -13.20 -5.97
C GLY A 718 -22.12 -11.83 -6.26
N GLU A 719 -22.25 -10.98 -5.24
CA GLU A 719 -22.88 -9.65 -5.34
C GLU A 719 -21.87 -8.49 -5.39
N HIS A 720 -20.75 -8.61 -4.67
CA HIS A 720 -19.78 -7.53 -4.40
C HIS A 720 -18.34 -7.99 -4.71
N ALA A 721 -18.15 -8.68 -5.83
CA ALA A 721 -16.87 -9.30 -6.22
C ALA A 721 -15.66 -8.34 -6.29
N ASP A 722 -15.89 -7.07 -6.63
CA ASP A 722 -14.86 -6.04 -6.76
C ASP A 722 -14.55 -5.31 -5.42
N ASP A 723 -15.31 -5.57 -4.33
CA ASP A 723 -15.12 -4.88 -3.05
C ASP A 723 -13.97 -5.50 -2.23
N TRP A 724 -12.98 -4.68 -1.91
CA TRP A 724 -11.77 -5.11 -1.22
C TRP A 724 -12.03 -5.74 0.16
N ARG A 725 -13.10 -5.35 0.86
CA ARG A 725 -13.46 -5.89 2.17
C ARG A 725 -13.93 -7.34 2.03
N VAL A 726 -14.65 -7.67 0.96
CA VAL A 726 -15.03 -9.07 0.68
C VAL A 726 -13.79 -9.92 0.43
N VAL A 727 -12.79 -9.40 -0.29
CA VAL A 727 -11.49 -10.07 -0.49
C VAL A 727 -10.72 -10.24 0.83
N TRP A 728 -10.71 -9.21 1.69
CA TRP A 728 -10.13 -9.32 3.04
C TRP A 728 -10.80 -10.43 3.87
N TYR A 729 -12.13 -10.47 3.90
CA TYR A 729 -12.87 -11.49 4.64
C TYR A 729 -12.80 -12.88 4.01
N ARG A 730 -12.56 -13.00 2.70
CA ARG A 730 -12.14 -14.25 2.07
C ARG A 730 -10.80 -14.72 2.66
N GLY A 731 -9.81 -13.83 2.75
CA GLY A 731 -8.53 -14.13 3.39
C GLY A 731 -8.66 -14.62 4.83
N VAL A 732 -9.44 -13.92 5.65
CA VAL A 732 -9.73 -14.29 7.05
C VAL A 732 -10.46 -15.64 7.13
N THR A 733 -11.49 -15.85 6.32
CA THR A 733 -12.27 -17.10 6.30
C THR A 733 -11.39 -18.28 5.90
N SER A 734 -10.56 -18.12 4.87
CA SER A 734 -9.61 -19.13 4.39
C SER A 734 -8.55 -19.48 5.45
N LEU A 735 -8.02 -18.52 6.23
CA LEU A 735 -7.14 -18.85 7.37
C LEU A 735 -7.86 -19.67 8.45
N VAL A 736 -9.11 -19.31 8.78
CA VAL A 736 -9.91 -20.02 9.80
C VAL A 736 -10.29 -21.44 9.37
N THR A 737 -10.52 -21.68 8.07
CA THR A 737 -10.87 -23.00 7.53
C THR A 737 -9.66 -23.87 7.17
N GLY A 738 -8.46 -23.28 7.05
CA GLY A 738 -7.21 -23.99 6.75
C GLY A 738 -6.76 -23.92 5.28
N ASP A 739 -7.41 -23.11 4.44
CA ASP A 739 -6.99 -22.83 3.06
C ASP A 739 -5.94 -21.69 3.05
N HIS A 740 -4.72 -22.04 3.44
CA HIS A 740 -3.64 -21.05 3.61
C HIS A 740 -3.17 -20.42 2.29
N GLU A 741 -3.34 -21.09 1.15
CA GLU A 741 -2.99 -20.55 -0.17
C GLU A 741 -3.98 -19.49 -0.64
N THR A 742 -5.29 -19.78 -0.57
CA THR A 742 -6.31 -18.76 -0.89
C THR A 742 -6.22 -17.58 0.07
N ALA A 743 -5.89 -17.81 1.34
CA ALA A 743 -5.64 -16.74 2.28
C ALA A 743 -4.50 -15.83 1.85
N ALA A 744 -3.33 -16.39 1.54
CA ALA A 744 -2.17 -15.64 1.08
C ALA A 744 -2.49 -14.79 -0.16
N LEU A 745 -3.11 -15.38 -1.18
CA LEU A 745 -3.52 -14.69 -2.40
C LEU A 745 -4.53 -13.56 -2.15
N SER A 746 -5.45 -13.74 -1.21
CA SER A 746 -6.45 -12.72 -0.86
C SER A 746 -5.80 -11.51 -0.16
N PHE A 747 -4.88 -11.73 0.76
CA PHE A 747 -4.14 -10.64 1.42
C PHE A 747 -3.10 -9.98 0.51
N ASP A 748 -2.49 -10.72 -0.43
CA ASP A 748 -1.56 -10.19 -1.44
C ASP A 748 -2.29 -9.20 -2.38
N ALA A 749 -3.53 -9.52 -2.77
CA ALA A 749 -4.39 -8.62 -3.55
C ALA A 749 -4.80 -7.35 -2.77
N VAL A 750 -5.06 -7.46 -1.46
CA VAL A 750 -5.32 -6.28 -0.61
C VAL A 750 -4.05 -5.44 -0.40
N TYR A 751 -2.85 -6.06 -0.40
CA TYR A 751 -1.58 -5.34 -0.34
C TYR A 751 -1.25 -4.62 -1.67
N ASP A 752 -1.55 -5.23 -2.82
CA ASP A 752 -1.46 -4.57 -4.13
C ASP A 752 -2.40 -3.36 -4.23
N ALA A 753 -3.61 -3.47 -3.67
CA ALA A 753 -4.52 -2.33 -3.55
C ALA A 753 -3.96 -1.25 -2.60
N PHE A 754 -3.57 -1.63 -1.38
CA PHE A 754 -3.23 -0.67 -0.32
C PHE A 754 -1.79 -0.87 0.20
N PRO A 755 -0.78 -0.45 -0.60
CA PRO A 755 0.63 -0.67 -0.28
C PRO A 755 1.11 0.08 0.97
N GLY A 756 0.44 1.15 1.38
CA GLY A 756 0.76 1.91 2.59
C GLY A 756 0.33 1.21 3.89
N GLU A 757 -0.57 0.23 3.83
CA GLU A 757 -1.19 -0.36 5.02
C GLU A 757 -0.30 -1.42 5.71
N MET A 758 -0.39 -1.49 7.04
CA MET A 758 0.29 -2.53 7.84
C MET A 758 -0.55 -3.80 8.03
N ALA A 759 -1.88 -3.68 8.04
CA ALA A 759 -2.80 -4.81 8.22
C ALA A 759 -2.60 -5.97 7.20
N PRO A 760 -2.51 -5.73 5.88
CA PRO A 760 -2.27 -6.82 4.93
C PRO A 760 -0.86 -7.40 5.04
N LYS A 761 0.16 -6.60 5.42
CA LYS A 761 1.52 -7.09 5.66
C LYS A 761 1.57 -8.03 6.87
N LEU A 762 0.86 -7.70 7.95
CA LEU A 762 0.72 -8.57 9.12
C LEU A 762 0.01 -9.89 8.75
N ALA A 763 -1.07 -9.82 7.97
CA ALA A 763 -1.78 -11.00 7.49
C ALA A 763 -0.92 -11.88 6.57
N LEU A 764 -0.12 -11.27 5.69
CA LEU A 764 0.86 -11.98 4.86
C LEU A 764 1.99 -12.64 5.68
N GLY A 765 2.42 -12.01 6.79
CA GLY A 765 3.35 -12.62 7.74
C GLY A 765 2.78 -13.89 8.38
N ILE A 766 1.50 -13.86 8.79
CA ILE A 766 0.78 -15.02 9.31
C ILE A 766 0.62 -16.11 8.24
N CYS A 767 0.23 -15.74 7.02
CA CYS A 767 0.15 -16.66 5.88
C CYS A 767 1.49 -17.33 5.57
N ALA A 768 2.58 -16.57 5.54
CA ALA A 768 3.93 -17.08 5.33
C ALA A 768 4.33 -18.07 6.42
N GLU A 769 4.01 -17.78 7.68
CA GLU A 769 4.30 -18.65 8.82
C GLU A 769 3.56 -19.99 8.72
N VAL A 770 2.25 -20.00 8.45
CA VAL A 770 1.48 -21.26 8.31
C VAL A 770 1.85 -22.07 7.06
N LEU A 771 2.34 -21.40 6.01
CA LEU A 771 2.90 -22.04 4.81
C LEU A 771 4.35 -22.54 5.02
N GLY A 772 4.94 -22.35 6.21
CA GLY A 772 6.32 -22.77 6.52
C GLY A 772 7.42 -21.90 5.89
N GLN A 773 7.06 -20.75 5.33
CA GLN A 773 7.97 -19.82 4.65
C GLN A 773 8.58 -18.83 5.64
N LEU A 774 9.41 -19.36 6.53
CA LEU A 774 9.92 -18.65 7.70
C LEU A 774 10.69 -17.37 7.34
N ASP A 775 11.48 -17.35 6.27
CA ASP A 775 12.19 -16.14 5.84
C ASP A 775 11.22 -15.02 5.43
N ASN A 776 10.21 -15.34 4.59
CA ASN A 776 9.15 -14.41 4.18
C ASN A 776 8.34 -13.91 5.39
N ALA A 777 8.02 -14.80 6.34
CA ALA A 777 7.32 -14.44 7.57
C ALA A 777 8.14 -13.46 8.42
N ALA A 778 9.45 -13.72 8.59
CA ALA A 778 10.35 -12.84 9.31
C ALA A 778 10.50 -11.47 8.63
N GLU A 779 10.50 -11.40 7.29
CA GLU A 779 10.50 -10.12 6.56
C GLU A 779 9.24 -9.31 6.83
N TYR A 780 8.04 -9.88 6.64
CA TYR A 780 6.78 -9.17 6.88
C TYR A 780 6.60 -8.74 8.33
N TYR A 781 6.88 -9.60 9.31
CA TYR A 781 6.77 -9.23 10.72
C TYR A 781 7.80 -8.16 11.11
N ARG A 782 9.03 -8.23 10.60
CA ARG A 782 10.05 -7.18 10.83
C ARG A 782 9.64 -5.85 10.23
N LEU A 783 9.06 -5.86 9.03
CA LEU A 783 8.58 -4.64 8.34
C LEU A 783 7.48 -3.94 9.14
N VAL A 784 6.48 -4.70 9.59
CA VAL A 784 5.38 -4.20 10.42
C VAL A 784 5.91 -3.68 11.76
N TRP A 785 6.71 -4.47 12.48
CA TRP A 785 7.22 -4.10 13.81
C TRP A 785 8.17 -2.90 13.78
N ALA A 786 9.02 -2.78 12.75
CA ALA A 786 9.91 -1.64 12.58
C ALA A 786 9.14 -0.36 12.25
N THR A 787 8.01 -0.45 11.54
CA THR A 787 7.21 0.70 11.12
C THR A 787 6.25 1.17 12.22
N ASP A 788 5.49 0.26 12.83
CA ASP A 788 4.48 0.58 13.85
C ASP A 788 4.48 -0.47 14.99
N PRO A 789 5.03 -0.14 16.18
CA PRO A 789 5.09 -1.04 17.33
C PRO A 789 3.74 -1.19 18.06
N GLY A 790 2.67 -0.59 17.54
CA GLY A 790 1.30 -0.88 17.96
C GLY A 790 0.83 -2.27 17.54
N PHE A 791 1.41 -2.85 16.49
CA PHE A 791 1.12 -4.21 16.02
C PHE A 791 1.99 -5.24 16.77
N VAL A 792 1.63 -5.50 18.03
CA VAL A 792 2.43 -6.32 18.94
C VAL A 792 2.46 -7.79 18.52
N SER A 793 1.46 -8.31 17.79
CA SER A 793 1.57 -9.66 17.20
C SER A 793 2.76 -9.80 16.25
N ALA A 794 3.22 -8.72 15.60
CA ALA A 794 4.40 -8.76 14.74
C ALA A 794 5.69 -9.03 15.54
N ALA A 795 5.83 -8.49 16.75
CA ALA A 795 6.98 -8.78 17.62
C ALA A 795 7.02 -10.26 18.05
N PHE A 796 5.88 -10.81 18.47
CA PHE A 796 5.78 -12.22 18.87
C PHE A 796 5.93 -13.17 17.68
N GLY A 797 5.34 -12.85 16.53
CA GLY A 797 5.51 -13.61 15.28
C GLY A 797 6.97 -13.63 14.81
N LEU A 798 7.62 -12.47 14.74
CA LEU A 798 9.04 -12.36 14.39
C LEU A 798 9.92 -13.18 15.35
N ALA A 799 9.72 -13.05 16.66
CA ALA A 799 10.47 -13.79 17.66
C ALA A 799 10.26 -15.31 17.54
N ARG A 800 9.02 -15.76 17.29
CA ARG A 800 8.68 -17.19 17.10
C ARG A 800 9.37 -17.78 15.87
N VAL A 801 9.30 -17.07 14.75
CA VAL A 801 9.96 -17.44 13.49
C VAL A 801 11.48 -17.42 13.62
N GLN A 802 12.06 -16.43 14.29
CA GLN A 802 13.50 -16.38 14.60
C GLN A 802 13.95 -17.55 15.49
N ILE A 803 13.16 -17.94 16.52
CA ILE A 803 13.47 -19.13 17.33
C ILE A 803 13.43 -20.41 16.48
N ALA A 804 12.46 -20.54 15.57
CA ALA A 804 12.36 -21.67 14.64
C ALA A 804 13.56 -21.74 13.67
N ALA A 805 14.06 -20.58 13.21
CA ALA A 805 15.26 -20.46 12.39
C ALA A 805 16.58 -20.65 13.17
N GLY A 806 16.54 -20.75 14.51
CA GLY A 806 17.72 -20.84 15.37
C GLY A 806 18.31 -19.49 15.83
N GLU A 807 17.80 -18.37 15.31
CA GLU A 807 18.23 -16.98 15.56
C GLU A 807 17.77 -16.43 16.91
N ARG A 808 18.07 -17.17 17.99
CA ARG A 808 17.60 -16.87 19.36
C ARG A 808 18.05 -15.51 19.89
N GLY A 809 19.24 -15.04 19.51
CA GLY A 809 19.73 -13.71 19.89
C GLY A 809 18.87 -12.59 19.29
N ALA A 810 18.44 -12.75 18.04
CA ALA A 810 17.53 -11.83 17.38
C ALA A 810 16.14 -11.87 18.03
N ALA A 811 15.61 -13.07 18.34
CA ALA A 811 14.33 -13.23 19.03
C ALA A 811 14.30 -12.57 20.42
N VAL A 812 15.39 -12.72 21.19
CA VAL A 812 15.58 -12.03 22.47
C VAL A 812 15.54 -10.51 22.28
N SER A 813 16.29 -9.98 21.32
CA SER A 813 16.30 -8.53 21.00
C SER A 813 14.92 -8.00 20.56
N THR A 814 14.19 -8.76 19.73
CA THR A 814 12.83 -8.42 19.30
C THR A 814 11.86 -8.35 20.50
N LEU A 815 11.87 -9.36 21.37
CA LEU A 815 11.03 -9.35 22.58
C LEU A 815 11.46 -8.27 23.58
N GLU A 816 12.76 -7.98 23.67
CA GLU A 816 13.30 -6.91 24.51
C GLU A 816 12.88 -5.52 24.00
N SER A 817 12.69 -5.35 22.69
CA SER A 817 12.21 -4.08 22.09
C SER A 817 10.75 -3.73 22.39
N VAL A 818 9.93 -4.66 22.90
CA VAL A 818 8.55 -4.37 23.34
C VAL A 818 8.59 -3.38 24.52
N PRO A 819 7.93 -2.21 24.43
CA PRO A 819 8.04 -1.14 25.42
C PRO A 819 7.24 -1.41 26.70
N GLU A 820 7.67 -0.82 27.82
CA GLU A 820 7.03 -0.94 29.14
C GLU A 820 5.59 -0.45 29.20
N ALA A 821 5.20 0.46 28.31
CA ALA A 821 3.82 0.92 28.17
C ALA A 821 2.89 -0.11 27.49
N SER A 822 3.42 -1.19 26.91
CA SER A 822 2.61 -2.24 26.29
C SER A 822 1.96 -3.14 27.33
N ILE A 823 0.67 -3.42 27.19
CA ILE A 823 -0.04 -4.43 27.99
C ILE A 823 0.58 -5.84 27.88
N HIS A 824 1.36 -6.09 26.84
CA HIS A 824 2.06 -7.35 26.59
C HIS A 824 3.53 -7.34 27.05
N TYR A 825 4.01 -6.26 27.68
CA TYR A 825 5.39 -6.15 28.17
C TYR A 825 5.80 -7.34 29.05
N THR A 826 4.98 -7.66 30.06
CA THR A 826 5.21 -8.80 30.96
C THR A 826 5.30 -10.11 30.17
N ALA A 827 4.40 -10.35 29.22
CA ALA A 827 4.42 -11.56 28.40
C ALA A 827 5.67 -11.64 27.51
N ALA A 828 6.09 -10.52 26.90
CA ALA A 828 7.30 -10.44 26.08
C ALA A 828 8.55 -10.74 26.93
N ARG A 829 8.66 -10.14 28.12
CA ARG A 829 9.78 -10.37 29.05
C ARG A 829 9.80 -11.81 29.58
N VAL A 830 8.65 -12.43 29.83
CA VAL A 830 8.55 -13.87 30.17
C VAL A 830 8.99 -14.75 28.99
N ALA A 831 8.59 -14.41 27.76
CA ALA A 831 9.04 -15.10 26.56
C ALA A 831 10.55 -14.94 26.33
N THR A 832 11.14 -13.78 26.64
CA THR A 832 12.61 -13.55 26.59
C THR A 832 13.37 -14.52 27.49
N VAL A 833 12.97 -14.64 28.76
CA VAL A 833 13.58 -15.58 29.74
C VAL A 833 13.57 -17.00 29.18
N ARG A 834 12.44 -17.42 28.60
CA ARG A 834 12.28 -18.75 27.99
C ARG A 834 13.14 -18.91 26.73
N ALA A 835 13.21 -17.91 25.86
CA ALA A 835 14.02 -17.92 24.64
C ALA A 835 15.53 -18.07 24.90
N ARG A 836 16.02 -17.41 25.97
CA ARG A 836 17.42 -17.51 26.43
C ARG A 836 17.80 -18.91 26.91
N LEU A 837 16.86 -19.71 27.45
CA LEU A 837 17.17 -20.90 28.26
C LEU A 837 16.62 -22.24 27.73
N ARG A 838 15.39 -22.27 27.21
CA ARG A 838 14.69 -23.51 26.88
C ARG A 838 15.32 -24.22 25.68
N GLU A 839 15.52 -25.53 25.82
CA GLU A 839 15.98 -26.45 24.77
C GLU A 839 17.35 -26.15 24.14
N ARG A 840 18.16 -25.33 24.82
CA ARG A 840 19.60 -25.21 24.57
C ARG A 840 20.38 -26.35 25.23
N SER A 841 21.57 -26.66 24.74
CA SER A 841 22.45 -27.62 25.39
C SER A 841 22.97 -27.06 26.71
N HIS A 842 22.99 -27.87 27.77
CA HIS A 842 23.62 -27.51 29.05
C HIS A 842 25.15 -27.39 28.97
N ARG A 843 25.76 -27.69 27.81
CA ARG A 843 27.20 -27.56 27.52
C ARG A 843 27.56 -26.23 26.83
N GLU A 844 26.58 -25.42 26.47
CA GLU A 844 26.81 -24.08 25.90
C GLU A 844 27.34 -23.09 26.97
N PRO A 845 28.01 -22.00 26.57
CA PRO A 845 28.43 -20.92 27.47
C PRO A 845 27.23 -20.07 27.96
N LEU A 846 26.34 -20.68 28.75
CA LEU A 846 25.06 -20.09 29.18
C LEU A 846 25.18 -19.00 30.26
N LEU A 847 26.36 -18.71 30.80
CA LEU A 847 26.51 -17.85 31.99
C LEU A 847 25.88 -16.46 31.81
N ALA A 848 26.11 -15.79 30.69
CA ALA A 848 25.53 -14.48 30.41
C ALA A 848 23.99 -14.52 30.33
N ASP A 849 23.44 -15.54 29.66
CA ASP A 849 22.00 -15.73 29.51
C ASP A 849 21.31 -16.13 30.82
N LEU A 850 21.95 -16.95 31.65
CA LEU A 850 21.47 -17.29 32.99
C LEU A 850 21.44 -16.05 33.90
N THR A 851 22.51 -15.25 33.89
CA THR A 851 22.58 -14.00 34.66
C THR A 851 21.51 -12.99 34.18
N ALA A 852 21.36 -12.81 32.87
CA ALA A 852 20.34 -11.93 32.30
C ALA A 852 18.92 -12.41 32.64
N ALA A 853 18.64 -13.71 32.49
CA ALA A 853 17.35 -14.30 32.83
C ALA A 853 17.01 -14.16 34.34
N GLY A 854 18.00 -14.37 35.23
CA GLY A 854 17.82 -14.16 36.67
C GLY A 854 17.55 -12.70 37.05
N ALA A 855 18.27 -11.76 36.43
CA ALA A 855 18.01 -10.33 36.61
C ALA A 855 16.61 -9.95 36.11
N GLN A 856 16.19 -10.49 34.96
CA GLN A 856 14.89 -10.25 34.35
C GLN A 856 13.72 -10.81 35.17
N VAL A 857 13.84 -12.02 35.74
CA VAL A 857 12.85 -12.58 36.67
C VAL A 857 12.74 -11.73 37.95
N THR A 858 13.88 -11.26 38.48
CA THR A 858 13.91 -10.36 39.64
C THR A 858 13.20 -9.03 39.34
N ALA A 859 13.47 -8.43 38.18
CA ALA A 859 12.82 -7.20 37.73
C ALA A 859 11.31 -7.38 37.53
N LEU A 860 10.88 -8.51 36.95
CA LEU A 860 9.47 -8.86 36.81
C LEU A 860 8.75 -9.01 38.15
N GLY A 861 9.41 -9.58 39.16
CA GLY A 861 8.89 -9.64 40.53
C GLY A 861 8.65 -8.24 41.11
N ALA A 862 9.58 -7.30 40.91
CA ALA A 862 9.42 -5.91 41.33
C ALA A 862 8.34 -5.16 40.51
N PHE A 863 8.13 -5.54 39.25
CA PHE A 863 7.07 -5.01 38.36
C PHE A 863 5.68 -5.60 38.68
N GLY A 864 5.56 -6.50 39.66
CA GLY A 864 4.27 -7.08 40.07
C GLY A 864 3.84 -8.32 39.28
N LEU A 865 4.77 -9.07 38.68
CA LEU A 865 4.49 -10.42 38.17
C LEU A 865 3.89 -11.29 39.30
N ASP A 866 2.88 -12.10 38.96
CA ASP A 866 2.21 -12.92 39.96
C ASP A 866 3.18 -13.93 40.63
N PRO A 867 3.05 -14.20 41.94
CA PRO A 867 4.00 -15.03 42.68
C PRO A 867 4.15 -16.45 42.14
N VAL A 868 3.12 -17.00 41.49
CA VAL A 868 3.16 -18.34 40.90
C VAL A 868 4.05 -18.35 39.66
N ARG A 869 3.82 -17.46 38.68
CA ARG A 869 4.67 -17.35 37.49
C ARG A 869 6.10 -16.93 37.84
N HIS A 870 6.29 -16.06 38.84
CA HIS A 870 7.63 -15.67 39.31
C HIS A 870 8.41 -16.89 39.82
N GLU A 871 7.82 -17.72 40.69
CA GLU A 871 8.47 -18.92 41.20
C GLU A 871 8.61 -20.02 40.13
N GLN A 872 7.65 -20.16 39.20
CA GLN A 872 7.79 -21.05 38.04
C GLN A 872 9.02 -20.68 37.20
N LEU A 873 9.16 -19.41 36.79
CA LEU A 873 10.33 -18.95 36.04
C LEU A 873 11.62 -19.06 36.86
N SER A 874 11.56 -18.85 38.18
CA SER A 874 12.70 -19.09 39.07
C SER A 874 13.14 -20.55 39.04
N THR A 875 12.21 -21.52 39.01
CA THR A 875 12.56 -22.94 38.84
C THR A 875 13.14 -23.25 37.46
N GLU A 876 12.65 -22.63 36.37
CA GLU A 876 13.23 -22.78 35.02
C GLU A 876 14.69 -22.29 34.99
N VAL A 877 14.97 -21.08 35.53
CA VAL A 877 16.31 -20.47 35.57
C VAL A 877 17.27 -21.29 36.44
N LEU A 878 16.87 -21.63 37.67
CA LEU A 878 17.72 -22.37 38.62
C LEU A 878 17.94 -23.82 38.16
N GLY A 879 16.95 -24.45 37.53
CA GLY A 879 17.06 -25.78 36.96
C GLY A 879 18.07 -25.82 35.81
N LYS A 880 17.99 -24.84 34.91
CA LYS A 880 18.95 -24.72 33.80
C LYS A 880 20.37 -24.42 34.29
N ALA A 881 20.51 -23.58 35.31
CA ALA A 881 21.80 -23.32 35.95
C ALA A 881 22.39 -24.59 36.60
N LEU A 882 21.55 -25.42 37.24
CA LEU A 882 22.00 -26.66 37.87
C LEU A 882 22.54 -27.65 36.84
N ASP A 883 21.85 -27.83 35.71
CA ASP A 883 22.35 -28.65 34.59
C ASP A 883 23.67 -28.11 34.02
N TRP A 884 23.79 -26.78 33.88
CA TRP A 884 25.01 -26.13 33.39
C TRP A 884 26.22 -26.32 34.33
N VAL A 885 25.99 -26.22 35.65
CA VAL A 885 27.04 -26.49 36.65
C VAL A 885 27.41 -27.99 36.67
N LEU A 886 26.42 -28.89 36.66
CA LEU A 886 26.64 -30.34 36.67
C LEU A 886 27.33 -30.87 35.41
N SER A 887 27.21 -30.17 34.28
CA SER A 887 27.88 -30.55 33.03
C SER A 887 29.37 -30.24 32.98
N GLY A 888 29.91 -29.51 33.96
CA GLY A 888 31.32 -29.09 33.99
C GLY A 888 31.68 -28.03 32.94
N SER A 889 30.70 -27.24 32.51
CA SER A 889 30.88 -26.24 31.45
C SER A 889 31.90 -25.14 31.80
N PRO A 890 32.66 -24.62 30.81
CA PRO A 890 33.68 -23.60 31.05
C PRO A 890 33.05 -22.31 31.58
N GLY A 891 33.46 -21.90 32.78
CA GLY A 891 32.95 -20.73 33.48
C GLY A 891 32.46 -20.99 34.90
N VAL A 892 32.27 -22.25 35.31
CA VAL A 892 32.07 -22.59 36.72
C VAL A 892 33.35 -22.21 37.50
N PRO A 893 33.28 -21.37 38.55
CA PRO A 893 34.45 -21.07 39.37
C PRO A 893 34.96 -22.36 40.02
N GLY A 894 36.19 -22.76 39.70
CA GLY A 894 36.84 -23.88 40.37
C GLY A 894 36.98 -23.62 41.88
N PRO A 895 37.10 -24.67 42.74
CA PRO A 895 37.07 -24.53 44.21
C PRO A 895 38.19 -23.69 44.88
N GLY A 896 38.98 -22.92 44.12
CA GLY A 896 40.09 -22.10 44.61
C GLY A 896 40.45 -20.91 43.71
N GLY A 897 39.55 -20.43 42.84
CA GLY A 897 39.79 -19.22 42.03
C GLY A 897 39.68 -17.92 42.86
N PRO A 898 40.52 -16.89 42.63
CA PRO A 898 40.51 -15.67 43.43
C PRO A 898 39.20 -14.89 43.31
N ALA A 899 38.59 -14.58 44.45
CA ALA A 899 37.25 -13.99 44.53
C ALA A 899 37.25 -12.46 44.40
N SER A 900 37.46 -11.93 43.19
CA SER A 900 37.32 -10.49 42.90
C SER A 900 35.88 -10.10 42.52
N GLY A 901 35.13 -9.50 43.46
CA GLY A 901 33.81 -8.90 43.23
C GLY A 901 32.91 -8.92 44.47
N PRO A 902 31.94 -7.98 44.60
CA PRO A 902 31.03 -7.93 45.75
C PRO A 902 30.13 -9.18 45.83
N PRO A 903 29.84 -9.69 47.05
CA PRO A 903 29.29 -11.03 47.24
C PRO A 903 27.85 -11.24 46.72
N ASP A 904 27.03 -10.19 46.64
CA ASP A 904 25.67 -10.32 46.12
C ASP A 904 25.58 -10.30 44.58
N ALA A 905 26.55 -9.71 43.89
CA ALA A 905 26.58 -9.63 42.43
C ALA A 905 26.84 -10.99 41.74
N ARG A 906 27.06 -12.06 42.51
CA ARG A 906 27.30 -13.43 42.01
C ARG A 906 26.14 -14.39 42.28
N LYS A 907 25.06 -13.95 42.94
CA LYS A 907 23.92 -14.82 43.28
C LYS A 907 22.89 -14.82 42.16
N LEU A 908 22.53 -16.01 41.67
CA LEU A 908 21.45 -16.20 40.72
C LEU A 908 20.14 -16.40 41.49
N LEU A 909 19.22 -15.43 41.44
CA LEU A 909 17.95 -15.45 42.19
C LEU A 909 18.13 -15.71 43.69
N GLY A 910 19.19 -15.14 44.27
CA GLY A 910 19.56 -15.33 45.68
C GLY A 910 20.27 -16.64 46.01
N ALA A 911 20.44 -17.56 45.05
CA ALA A 911 21.21 -18.78 45.19
C ALA A 911 22.66 -18.59 44.73
N GLU A 912 23.62 -19.24 45.39
CA GLU A 912 24.99 -19.33 44.87
C GLU A 912 25.03 -20.24 43.62
N PRO A 913 25.85 -19.93 42.60
CA PRO A 913 25.98 -20.72 41.37
C PRO A 913 26.86 -21.97 41.58
N THR A 914 26.60 -22.68 42.67
CA THR A 914 27.20 -23.97 43.05
C THR A 914 26.12 -25.03 43.07
N GLU A 915 26.46 -26.31 42.89
CA GLU A 915 25.45 -27.39 42.91
C GLU A 915 24.60 -27.35 44.19
N ARG A 916 25.23 -27.10 45.34
CA ARG A 916 24.57 -27.01 46.65
C ARG A 916 23.65 -25.78 46.74
N GLY A 917 24.10 -24.61 46.28
CA GLY A 917 23.31 -23.38 46.28
C GLY A 917 22.08 -23.47 45.39
N LEU A 918 22.26 -23.90 44.15
CA LEU A 918 21.17 -24.05 43.17
C LEU A 918 20.13 -25.09 43.59
N ARG A 919 20.55 -26.21 44.21
CA ARG A 919 19.65 -27.20 44.81
C ARG A 919 18.80 -26.62 45.96
N PHE A 920 19.38 -25.82 46.84
CA PHE A 920 18.61 -25.11 47.88
C PHE A 920 17.62 -24.10 47.29
N GLY A 921 18.03 -23.39 46.22
CA GLY A 921 17.15 -22.48 45.48
C GLY A 921 15.93 -23.21 44.91
N LEU A 922 16.15 -24.31 44.17
CA LEU A 922 15.07 -25.14 43.62
C LEU A 922 14.14 -25.71 44.69
N GLU A 923 14.69 -26.23 45.80
CA GLU A 923 13.87 -26.70 46.92
C GLU A 923 13.00 -25.57 47.49
N ARG A 924 13.56 -24.36 47.66
CA ARG A 924 12.82 -23.20 48.16
C ARG A 924 11.68 -22.79 47.23
N SER A 925 11.94 -22.67 45.93
CA SER A 925 10.92 -22.28 44.94
C SER A 925 9.81 -23.32 44.80
N TYR A 926 10.14 -24.61 44.74
CA TYR A 926 9.10 -25.66 44.72
C TYR A 926 8.29 -25.71 46.02
N ARG A 927 8.90 -25.48 47.19
CA ARG A 927 8.16 -25.32 48.46
C ARG A 927 7.29 -24.08 48.49
N MET A 928 7.64 -23.00 47.78
CA MET A 928 6.79 -21.82 47.64
C MET A 928 5.60 -22.10 46.72
N LEU A 929 5.85 -22.68 45.54
CA LEU A 929 4.79 -23.12 44.62
C LEU A 929 3.79 -24.05 45.33
N ALA A 930 4.26 -25.01 46.13
CA ALA A 930 3.38 -25.91 46.89
C ALA A 930 2.47 -25.18 47.92
N ARG A 931 2.90 -24.04 48.46
CA ARG A 931 2.06 -23.20 49.35
C ARG A 931 1.01 -22.41 48.56
N LEU A 932 1.38 -21.96 47.36
CA LEU A 932 0.50 -21.19 46.46
C LEU A 932 -0.49 -22.08 45.69
N ALA A 933 -0.18 -23.36 45.51
CA ALA A 933 -1.03 -24.34 44.86
C ALA A 933 -2.41 -24.43 45.52
N GLN A 934 -3.46 -24.27 44.72
CA GLN A 934 -4.85 -24.25 45.18
C GLN A 934 -5.39 -25.67 45.42
N ARG A 935 -4.87 -26.66 44.70
CA ARG A 935 -5.33 -28.04 44.77
C ARG A 935 -4.37 -28.93 45.57
N GLY A 936 -4.93 -29.94 46.25
CA GLY A 936 -4.16 -30.86 47.10
C GLY A 936 -3.25 -31.81 46.32
N ASP A 937 -3.67 -32.22 45.12
CA ASP A 937 -2.90 -33.06 44.19
C ASP A 937 -1.65 -32.32 43.68
N GLU A 938 -1.84 -31.12 43.13
CA GLU A 938 -0.77 -30.21 42.68
C GLU A 938 0.24 -29.92 43.80
N ARG A 939 -0.24 -29.66 45.03
CA ARG A 939 0.61 -29.43 46.20
C ARG A 939 1.50 -30.63 46.53
N ILE A 940 1.00 -31.85 46.43
CA ILE A 940 1.77 -33.08 46.68
C ILE A 940 2.88 -33.22 45.63
N GLU A 941 2.55 -33.08 44.35
CA GLU A 941 3.51 -33.17 43.24
C GLU A 941 4.66 -32.14 43.38
N LEU A 942 4.34 -30.91 43.78
CA LEU A 942 5.32 -29.85 44.01
C LEU A 942 6.21 -30.11 45.24
N VAL A 943 5.68 -30.73 46.31
CA VAL A 943 6.48 -31.17 47.46
C VAL A 943 7.40 -32.33 47.08
N GLU A 944 6.95 -33.26 46.26
CA GLU A 944 7.78 -34.35 45.72
C GLU A 944 8.92 -33.79 44.85
N ARG A 945 8.63 -32.84 43.94
CA ARG A 945 9.67 -32.11 43.19
C ARG A 945 10.67 -31.42 44.11
N ALA A 946 10.22 -30.70 45.15
CA ALA A 946 11.11 -30.07 46.13
C ALA A 946 12.05 -31.09 46.80
N ASN A 947 11.53 -32.28 47.14
CA ASN A 947 12.30 -33.34 47.76
C ASN A 947 13.31 -34.01 46.80
N ARG A 948 13.01 -34.10 45.48
CA ARG A 948 13.98 -34.58 44.46
C ARG A 948 15.23 -33.71 44.40
N PHE A 949 15.09 -32.38 44.53
CA PHE A 949 16.22 -31.45 44.40
C PHE A 949 16.98 -31.15 45.70
N ARG A 950 16.38 -31.41 46.88
CA ARG A 950 16.96 -31.17 48.21
C ARG A 950 18.45 -31.57 48.32
N PRO A 951 19.37 -30.68 48.70
CA PRO A 951 20.80 -31.01 48.81
C PRO A 951 21.08 -32.00 49.96
N ARG A 952 22.19 -32.73 49.88
CA ARG A 952 22.61 -33.65 50.95
C ARG A 952 23.14 -32.85 52.14
N THR A 953 22.37 -32.82 53.22
CA THR A 953 22.86 -32.48 54.55
C THR A 953 23.46 -33.75 55.15
N TRP A 954 24.78 -33.75 55.38
CA TRP A 954 25.38 -34.74 56.29
C TRP A 954 24.84 -34.46 57.69
N VAL A 955 24.35 -35.52 58.34
CA VAL A 955 23.95 -35.58 59.76
C VAL A 955 24.84 -36.63 60.39
#